data_AF-F0Y998-F1
#
_entry.id   AF-F0Y998-F1
#
_cell.length_a   1.000
_cell.length_b   1.000
_cell.length_c   1.000
_cell.angle_alpha   90.00
_cell.angle_beta   90.00
_cell.angle_gamma   90.00
#
_symmetry.space_group_name_H-M   'P 1'
#
loop_
_entity.id
_entity.type
_entity.pdbx_description
1 polymer ?
#
loop_
_entity_poly.entity_id
_entity_poly.type
_entity_poly.pdbx_seq_one_letter_code
_entity_poly.pdbx_strand_id
1 'polypeptide(L)'
;MLSRLARNLGATQSARPETSSAPRVEDPATTPRAPSRGYFGRRRSANADAKAEAATPCPDAGEAKRSEGAESKHDESKDGDHKAAPGPEADAAPRRATAAVAGRDEAKEAPPAVAEAKLDRGATERIAAPAEPAAKGGEDDDKPSPLAAGRPGAKVSDARPRVKMPELERHMRMEGVGAYAPAVVDVCARVSPADLTAMRVPQLADLCGELGFDAADVETYRGLFGDNALDGWVFAEIDEWEDYCEIGMKRDHAVVLCCVAKAVKGAFGAPLWVVDPREAAGPCAGPRLTDEEIASLRQADDVAAETGEGAVYGQLIVLGYKEYRVEGSTWHPVGARNEKFALRRRDVANGIRRDAVYLSSAPPDKKDAHHGKYRSAAASHSVTMSVAAGARGADGKPVSAPKRVTVEYVPDAREDMFQLGRMIVPQNDFVVRGPLHLDSGGVLCGPVSRYACRLTCSRRPPYECTLYAAGFNNERDIFLSEQAPKWQLAPGERAADAPPLDDEGKDGGEPDGAQWDALTTFGVRIWKPEIGAWREVSVHGGVHEPRARADVAGKRFALENSTLTNGTIVDLAGIQLLYESAASMRAHERAARAGDRRELSQSGERSRQIPGDPNAAAPARIVARFNARRPQCPVQLHTIRLEYDDDKRRALAQDRRPYIFPACGHVHAFAPELQRVAARMPCPLCRTRGPFVELKLEWEPAICDDEPEVAFNPCGHIVSERVARKWASLALPDNAPPNARYRPICPFCAKPLKTDARAGEQPFNRILFQSDGGGGGDDETASNEGDGSFSTNTPRDRTPSSSDRKRQTDDLSNAS
;
A
#
# COMPACT_ATOMS: atom_id res chain seq x y z
N MET A 1 -25.24 24.24 -2.94
CA MET A 1 -26.65 24.64 -2.65
C MET A 1 -27.56 25.00 -3.84
N LEU A 2 -27.07 25.26 -5.05
CA LEU A 2 -27.82 25.94 -6.14
C LEU A 2 -29.19 25.35 -6.59
N SER A 3 -29.49 24.08 -6.32
CA SER A 3 -30.67 23.39 -6.88
C SER A 3 -32.02 23.63 -6.17
N ARG A 4 -32.09 24.47 -5.13
CA ARG A 4 -33.34 24.75 -4.38
C ARG A 4 -33.90 26.17 -4.50
N LEU A 5 -33.11 27.17 -4.89
CA LEU A 5 -33.59 28.56 -5.07
C LEU A 5 -34.52 28.75 -6.28
N ALA A 6 -34.40 27.91 -7.31
CA ALA A 6 -35.08 28.06 -8.59
C ALA A 6 -36.58 27.65 -8.61
N ARG A 7 -37.33 27.78 -7.49
CA ARG A 7 -38.71 27.25 -7.40
C ARG A 7 -39.79 28.18 -6.82
N ASN A 8 -39.47 29.42 -6.44
CA ASN A 8 -40.42 30.36 -5.82
C ASN A 8 -40.68 31.66 -6.59
N LEU A 9 -40.33 31.74 -7.88
CA LEU A 9 -40.71 32.88 -8.74
C LEU A 9 -41.36 32.38 -10.04
N GLY A 10 -42.68 32.55 -10.15
CA GLY A 10 -43.45 32.19 -11.33
C GLY A 10 -44.77 32.98 -11.41
N ALA A 11 -45.05 33.52 -12.60
CA ALA A 11 -46.29 34.17 -13.03
C ALA A 11 -46.68 35.52 -12.36
N THR A 12 -46.21 36.61 -12.97
CA THR A 12 -47.13 37.60 -13.56
C THR A 12 -46.76 37.81 -15.04
N GLN A 13 -47.69 38.33 -15.85
CA GLN A 13 -47.58 38.40 -17.31
C GLN A 13 -47.39 39.85 -17.79
N SER A 14 -46.87 40.02 -19.02
CA SER A 14 -47.27 41.01 -20.05
C SER A 14 -46.09 41.70 -20.78
N ALA A 15 -46.44 42.35 -21.90
CA ALA A 15 -45.67 43.32 -22.70
C ALA A 15 -44.40 42.87 -23.47
N ARG A 16 -44.49 43.03 -24.80
CA ARG A 16 -43.39 43.38 -25.71
C ARG A 16 -43.48 44.91 -26.02
N PRO A 17 -42.65 45.54 -26.89
CA PRO A 17 -41.25 45.88 -26.61
C PRO A 17 -40.85 47.30 -27.11
N GLU A 18 -40.15 48.15 -26.35
CA GLU A 18 -39.65 49.43 -26.90
C GLU A 18 -38.18 49.80 -26.58
N THR A 19 -37.39 49.78 -27.67
CA THR A 19 -36.37 50.77 -28.09
C THR A 19 -35.06 51.04 -27.32
N SER A 20 -34.00 51.22 -28.14
CA SER A 20 -32.71 51.89 -27.88
C SER A 20 -31.68 51.20 -26.96
N SER A 21 -30.36 51.32 -27.20
CA SER A 21 -29.63 51.61 -28.46
C SER A 21 -28.16 51.18 -28.34
N ALA A 22 -27.56 50.68 -29.43
CA ALA A 22 -26.12 50.43 -29.55
C ALA A 22 -25.63 50.79 -30.98
N PRO A 23 -24.41 51.34 -31.15
CA PRO A 23 -23.92 51.77 -32.47
C PRO A 23 -23.34 50.62 -33.33
N ARG A 24 -23.48 50.76 -34.65
CA ARG A 24 -22.95 49.87 -35.71
C ARG A 24 -21.45 50.04 -35.95
N VAL A 25 -20.82 48.96 -36.44
CA VAL A 25 -20.08 48.96 -37.73
C VAL A 25 -20.52 47.70 -38.51
N GLU A 26 -20.51 47.71 -39.84
CA GLU A 26 -21.10 46.66 -40.70
C GLU A 26 -20.13 46.10 -41.75
N ASP A 27 -20.28 44.81 -42.06
CA ASP A 27 -19.82 44.16 -43.31
C ASP A 27 -20.96 44.16 -44.37
N PRO A 28 -20.65 44.33 -45.67
CA PRO A 28 -21.59 44.08 -46.77
C PRO A 28 -21.41 42.69 -47.42
N ALA A 29 -22.50 42.06 -47.86
CA ALA A 29 -22.51 40.72 -48.48
C ALA A 29 -23.38 40.64 -49.75
N THR A 30 -23.14 39.65 -50.63
CA THR A 30 -23.98 39.39 -51.82
C THR A 30 -24.17 37.90 -52.16
N THR A 31 -25.23 37.31 -51.57
CA THR A 31 -26.35 36.55 -52.23
C THR A 31 -26.15 35.35 -53.21
N PRO A 32 -27.15 34.44 -53.36
CA PRO A 32 -26.97 33.08 -53.89
C PRO A 32 -27.92 32.65 -55.07
N ARG A 33 -27.85 31.38 -55.52
CA ARG A 33 -28.93 30.70 -56.29
C ARG A 33 -28.87 29.15 -56.23
N ALA A 34 -29.95 28.49 -56.63
CA ALA A 34 -30.14 27.02 -56.65
C ALA A 34 -31.05 26.59 -57.86
N PRO A 35 -31.71 25.40 -57.90
CA PRO A 35 -31.18 24.12 -58.42
C PRO A 35 -32.06 23.48 -59.53
N SER A 36 -31.73 22.27 -60.06
CA SER A 36 -32.70 21.16 -60.33
C SER A 36 -32.19 20.00 -61.23
N ARG A 37 -32.69 18.77 -60.94
CA ARG A 37 -33.18 17.68 -61.83
C ARG A 37 -32.78 16.26 -61.39
N GLY A 38 -33.53 15.25 -61.86
CA GLY A 38 -33.41 13.81 -61.55
C GLY A 38 -34.25 12.96 -62.52
N TYR A 39 -34.78 11.80 -62.07
CA TYR A 39 -35.55 10.76 -62.81
C TYR A 39 -34.71 9.82 -63.72
N PHE A 40 -34.98 8.50 -63.86
CA PHE A 40 -35.83 7.55 -63.10
C PHE A 40 -35.48 6.08 -63.48
N GLY A 41 -35.83 5.08 -62.66
CA GLY A 41 -35.72 3.64 -63.01
C GLY A 41 -36.34 2.66 -61.98
N ARG A 42 -37.07 1.63 -62.45
CA ARG A 42 -37.69 0.52 -61.67
C ARG A 42 -37.66 -0.77 -62.55
N ARG A 43 -37.87 -2.03 -62.11
CA ARG A 43 -38.74 -2.61 -61.06
C ARG A 43 -38.29 -4.02 -60.56
N ARG A 44 -38.61 -4.33 -59.29
CA ARG A 44 -39.14 -5.61 -58.70
C ARG A 44 -38.58 -7.01 -59.08
N SER A 45 -38.00 -7.70 -58.10
CA SER A 45 -38.47 -8.99 -57.49
C SER A 45 -37.53 -9.44 -56.35
N ALA A 46 -37.77 -10.57 -55.66
CA ALA A 46 -38.51 -10.64 -54.39
C ALA A 46 -38.14 -11.91 -53.57
N ASN A 47 -37.97 -11.78 -52.24
CA ASN A 47 -37.73 -12.84 -51.23
C ASN A 47 -36.40 -13.65 -51.37
N ALA A 48 -35.80 -14.25 -50.32
CA ALA A 48 -36.13 -14.37 -48.89
C ALA A 48 -34.84 -14.39 -48.00
N ASP A 49 -34.99 -14.22 -46.67
CA ASP A 49 -34.18 -14.76 -45.54
C ASP A 49 -32.64 -14.52 -45.46
N ALA A 50 -31.95 -14.43 -44.30
CA ALA A 50 -32.32 -14.21 -42.89
C ALA A 50 -31.09 -13.62 -42.10
N LYS A 51 -31.13 -13.58 -40.74
CA LYS A 51 -30.10 -12.98 -39.83
C LYS A 51 -29.08 -14.02 -39.29
N ALA A 52 -28.14 -13.53 -38.45
CA ALA A 52 -27.19 -14.27 -37.56
C ALA A 52 -25.95 -14.88 -38.26
N GLU A 53 -24.78 -15.11 -37.62
CA GLU A 53 -24.24 -14.84 -36.27
C GLU A 53 -22.69 -14.69 -36.37
N ALA A 54 -21.99 -13.85 -35.58
CA ALA A 54 -21.34 -14.08 -34.27
C ALA A 54 -20.14 -15.08 -34.18
N ALA A 55 -19.01 -14.54 -33.70
CA ALA A 55 -17.98 -15.06 -32.79
C ALA A 55 -17.39 -16.50 -32.83
N THR A 56 -16.13 -16.58 -32.34
CA THR A 56 -15.44 -17.80 -31.79
C THR A 56 -15.06 -18.92 -32.80
N PRO A 57 -14.20 -19.92 -32.45
CA PRO A 57 -13.63 -20.26 -31.14
C PRO A 57 -12.09 -20.39 -31.06
N CYS A 58 -11.59 -20.65 -29.85
CA CYS A 58 -10.28 -21.29 -29.63
C CYS A 58 -10.40 -22.82 -29.84
N PRO A 59 -9.34 -23.52 -30.27
CA PRO A 59 -9.29 -24.98 -30.25
C PRO A 59 -8.74 -25.52 -28.93
N ASP A 60 -9.26 -26.64 -28.45
CA ASP A 60 -8.57 -27.51 -27.49
C ASP A 60 -9.05 -28.97 -27.64
N ALA A 61 -8.19 -29.92 -27.23
CA ALA A 61 -8.36 -31.37 -27.17
C ALA A 61 -8.77 -32.13 -28.47
N GLY A 62 -7.99 -33.16 -28.81
CA GLY A 62 -8.35 -34.19 -29.80
C GLY A 62 -7.65 -35.51 -29.50
N GLU A 63 -8.38 -36.50 -28.98
CA GLU A 63 -7.87 -37.87 -28.79
C GLU A 63 -7.71 -38.61 -30.13
N ALA A 64 -6.77 -39.55 -30.21
CA ALA A 64 -6.70 -40.53 -31.29
C ALA A 64 -6.45 -41.94 -30.72
N LYS A 65 -7.07 -42.98 -31.31
CA LYS A 65 -6.99 -44.37 -30.84
C LYS A 65 -6.46 -45.32 -31.92
N ARG A 66 -5.52 -46.17 -31.49
CA ARG A 66 -5.15 -47.50 -32.04
C ARG A 66 -4.58 -47.61 -33.47
N SER A 67 -3.36 -48.13 -33.51
CA SER A 67 -2.95 -49.24 -34.39
C SER A 67 -2.10 -50.24 -33.58
N GLU A 68 -1.77 -51.41 -34.14
CA GLU A 68 -1.27 -52.58 -33.39
C GLU A 68 0.26 -52.80 -33.57
N GLY A 69 0.92 -53.49 -32.62
CA GLY A 69 2.35 -53.82 -32.68
C GLY A 69 2.82 -54.72 -31.52
N ALA A 70 3.32 -55.90 -31.85
CA ALA A 70 3.54 -57.07 -30.97
C ALA A 70 4.71 -57.02 -29.95
N GLU A 71 4.62 -57.92 -28.93
CA GLU A 71 5.73 -58.64 -28.25
C GLU A 71 6.77 -57.88 -27.36
N SER A 72 7.33 -58.43 -26.25
CA SER A 72 7.10 -59.71 -25.53
C SER A 72 7.66 -59.76 -24.08
N LYS A 73 7.03 -60.60 -23.23
CA LYS A 73 7.58 -61.53 -22.19
C LYS A 73 8.32 -61.08 -20.89
N HIS A 74 8.17 -61.96 -19.87
CA HIS A 74 8.95 -62.18 -18.61
C HIS A 74 8.90 -61.03 -17.57
N ASP A 75 8.32 -61.17 -16.36
CA ASP A 75 8.56 -62.05 -15.16
C ASP A 75 9.20 -61.22 -14.02
N GLU A 76 9.07 -61.49 -12.71
CA GLU A 76 8.45 -62.60 -11.97
C GLU A 76 8.00 -62.11 -10.56
N SER A 77 6.92 -62.68 -9.97
CA SER A 77 6.71 -62.83 -8.50
C SER A 77 6.54 -61.55 -7.62
N LYS A 78 6.06 -61.54 -6.35
CA LYS A 78 5.23 -62.39 -5.44
C LYS A 78 5.00 -61.62 -4.11
N ASP A 79 4.07 -61.92 -3.20
CA ASP A 79 2.80 -62.68 -3.25
C ASP A 79 1.63 -61.64 -3.07
N GLY A 80 0.74 -61.55 -2.05
CA GLY A 80 0.29 -62.43 -0.96
C GLY A 80 -0.30 -61.68 0.26
N ASP A 81 -1.42 -62.06 0.90
CA ASP A 81 -2.52 -62.92 0.42
C ASP A 81 -3.84 -62.78 1.25
N HIS A 82 -5.01 -62.98 0.61
CA HIS A 82 -6.31 -63.43 1.20
C HIS A 82 -7.01 -62.57 2.32
N LYS A 83 -8.31 -62.66 2.65
CA LYS A 83 -9.60 -63.18 2.10
C LYS A 83 -10.76 -62.59 2.98
N ALA A 84 -12.06 -62.55 2.67
CA ALA A 84 -12.91 -62.89 1.50
C ALA A 84 -14.26 -62.09 1.59
N ALA A 85 -15.28 -62.46 0.79
CA ALA A 85 -16.70 -62.09 0.95
C ALA A 85 -17.56 -63.37 1.13
N PRO A 86 -18.89 -63.27 1.41
CA PRO A 86 -19.89 -63.29 0.31
C PRO A 86 -21.16 -62.42 0.54
N GLY A 87 -22.05 -62.36 -0.46
CA GLY A 87 -23.44 -61.84 -0.37
C GLY A 87 -24.48 -62.97 -0.13
N PRO A 88 -25.73 -62.92 -0.67
CA PRO A 88 -26.30 -61.94 -1.63
C PRO A 88 -27.82 -61.58 -1.45
N GLU A 89 -28.42 -60.94 -2.48
CA GLU A 89 -29.82 -61.09 -2.99
C GLU A 89 -31.07 -60.36 -2.38
N ALA A 90 -32.08 -60.28 -3.28
CA ALA A 90 -33.54 -60.17 -3.11
C ALA A 90 -34.27 -58.80 -3.09
N ASP A 91 -34.93 -58.52 -4.22
CA ASP A 91 -36.23 -57.87 -4.49
C ASP A 91 -37.07 -57.20 -3.38
N ALA A 92 -37.65 -56.02 -3.69
CA ALA A 92 -39.04 -55.93 -4.18
C ALA A 92 -39.55 -54.48 -4.38
N ALA A 93 -40.28 -54.24 -5.47
CA ALA A 93 -41.26 -53.14 -5.60
C ALA A 93 -42.68 -53.75 -5.65
N PRO A 94 -43.77 -53.01 -5.31
CA PRO A 94 -44.57 -52.47 -6.42
C PRO A 94 -45.50 -51.25 -6.17
N ARG A 95 -45.84 -50.57 -7.29
CA ARG A 95 -47.17 -49.97 -7.66
C ARG A 95 -47.69 -48.64 -7.05
N ARG A 96 -47.86 -47.68 -7.99
CA ARG A 96 -49.09 -46.86 -8.28
C ARG A 96 -49.50 -45.72 -7.30
N ALA A 97 -50.08 -44.59 -7.74
CA ALA A 97 -50.36 -44.09 -9.11
C ALA A 97 -50.69 -42.56 -9.21
N THR A 98 -50.48 -42.01 -10.42
CA THR A 98 -51.24 -40.93 -11.13
C THR A 98 -51.42 -39.49 -10.58
N ALA A 99 -51.02 -38.52 -11.44
CA ALA A 99 -51.64 -37.19 -11.71
C ALA A 99 -51.61 -36.11 -10.59
N ALA A 100 -51.65 -34.79 -10.86
CA ALA A 100 -51.56 -33.97 -12.09
C ALA A 100 -50.78 -32.66 -11.74
N VAL A 101 -49.84 -32.15 -12.53
CA VAL A 101 -49.98 -31.23 -13.71
C VAL A 101 -50.56 -29.82 -13.41
N ALA A 102 -49.74 -28.81 -13.73
CA ALA A 102 -50.05 -27.38 -14.02
C ALA A 102 -50.59 -26.44 -12.91
N GLY A 103 -49.72 -25.51 -12.48
CA GLY A 103 -49.74 -24.13 -13.02
C GLY A 103 -50.67 -23.08 -12.38
N ARG A 104 -50.11 -21.88 -12.12
CA ARG A 104 -50.85 -20.61 -12.01
C ARG A 104 -50.01 -19.44 -12.52
N ASP A 105 -50.67 -18.54 -13.24
CA ASP A 105 -50.09 -17.36 -13.89
C ASP A 105 -50.16 -16.08 -13.02
N GLU A 106 -49.71 -14.97 -13.61
CA GLU A 106 -49.66 -13.62 -13.05
C GLU A 106 -51.04 -13.00 -12.77
N ALA A 107 -51.09 -12.07 -11.81
CA ALA A 107 -52.05 -10.96 -11.81
C ALA A 107 -51.48 -9.74 -11.07
N LYS A 108 -51.85 -8.53 -11.51
CA LYS A 108 -51.53 -7.23 -10.87
C LYS A 108 -52.74 -6.75 -10.08
N GLU A 109 -52.54 -5.93 -9.04
CA GLU A 109 -53.32 -4.70 -8.85
C GLU A 109 -52.68 -3.69 -7.88
N ALA A 110 -53.34 -2.54 -7.69
CA ALA A 110 -52.80 -1.30 -7.11
C ALA A 110 -53.65 -0.78 -5.92
N PRO A 111 -53.22 0.27 -5.18
CA PRO A 111 -53.70 0.54 -3.82
C PRO A 111 -54.75 1.67 -3.68
N PRO A 112 -55.44 1.72 -2.52
CA PRO A 112 -55.98 2.93 -1.90
C PRO A 112 -55.28 3.26 -0.55
N ALA A 113 -55.56 4.35 0.18
CA ALA A 113 -55.93 5.74 -0.14
C ALA A 113 -55.92 6.55 1.20
N VAL A 114 -55.99 7.89 1.13
CA VAL A 114 -55.87 8.82 2.29
C VAL A 114 -57.19 8.98 3.07
N ALA A 115 -57.10 9.29 4.38
CA ALA A 115 -58.18 9.91 5.15
C ALA A 115 -57.61 10.87 6.23
N GLU A 116 -58.30 11.98 6.50
CA GLU A 116 -57.86 13.05 7.42
C GLU A 116 -58.88 13.38 8.54
N ALA A 117 -58.34 13.98 9.61
CA ALA A 117 -58.92 15.02 10.47
C ALA A 117 -60.21 14.80 11.29
N LYS A 118 -60.13 15.19 12.58
CA LYS A 118 -61.10 16.09 13.23
C LYS A 118 -60.48 16.83 14.44
N LEU A 119 -61.02 18.00 14.75
CA LEU A 119 -60.63 18.87 15.88
C LEU A 119 -61.57 18.68 17.07
N ASP A 120 -61.18 19.20 18.25
CA ASP A 120 -62.11 19.97 19.09
C ASP A 120 -61.40 21.16 19.79
N ARG A 121 -62.14 22.01 20.54
CA ARG A 121 -61.71 23.36 21.01
C ARG A 121 -62.07 23.70 22.47
N GLY A 122 -61.30 24.62 23.07
CA GLY A 122 -61.66 25.42 24.26
C GLY A 122 -60.63 25.34 25.40
N ALA A 123 -60.39 26.37 26.23
CA ALA A 123 -60.89 27.76 26.26
C ALA A 123 -59.83 28.73 26.88
N THR A 124 -60.22 29.95 27.29
CA THR A 124 -59.33 31.12 27.49
C THR A 124 -59.28 31.71 28.91
N GLU A 125 -58.13 32.30 29.32
CA GLU A 125 -57.95 33.61 30.03
C GLU A 125 -56.42 33.86 30.25
N ARG A 126 -55.76 35.05 30.25
CA ARG A 126 -56.01 36.47 30.68
C ARG A 126 -55.94 36.64 32.23
N ILE A 127 -55.22 37.59 32.87
CA ILE A 127 -54.37 38.77 32.49
C ILE A 127 -53.26 38.95 33.57
N ALA A 128 -52.19 39.71 33.28
CA ALA A 128 -51.57 40.76 34.15
C ALA A 128 -50.08 40.67 34.55
N ALA A 129 -49.44 41.84 34.47
CA ALA A 129 -48.20 42.35 35.09
C ALA A 129 -48.53 43.83 35.50
N PRO A 130 -47.62 44.70 36.00
CA PRO A 130 -46.20 44.55 36.37
C PRO A 130 -45.83 45.14 37.76
N ALA A 131 -44.55 45.16 38.15
CA ALA A 131 -43.91 46.25 38.93
C ALA A 131 -42.37 46.09 39.05
N GLU A 132 -41.61 47.14 38.72
CA GLU A 132 -40.34 47.51 39.39
C GLU A 132 -40.63 48.68 40.36
N PRO A 133 -39.71 49.11 41.26
CA PRO A 133 -38.70 50.11 40.86
C PRO A 133 -37.37 50.19 41.66
N ALA A 134 -36.28 50.62 40.99
CA ALA A 134 -35.23 51.57 41.46
C ALA A 134 -34.34 51.24 42.72
N ALA A 135 -33.23 51.92 43.03
CA ALA A 135 -32.13 52.56 42.26
C ALA A 135 -31.03 53.12 43.23
N LYS A 136 -29.84 53.48 42.70
CA LYS A 136 -28.67 54.17 43.37
C LYS A 136 -27.80 53.29 44.29
N GLY A 137 -26.50 53.57 44.50
CA GLY A 137 -25.59 54.57 43.90
C GLY A 137 -24.26 54.76 44.68
N GLY A 138 -23.26 55.42 44.08
CA GLY A 138 -21.88 55.66 44.60
C GLY A 138 -20.87 54.65 44.07
N GLU A 139 -19.71 54.95 43.43
CA GLU A 139 -18.65 55.99 43.53
C GLU A 139 -17.41 55.54 44.34
N ASP A 140 -16.26 55.46 43.64
CA ASP A 140 -14.81 55.55 43.99
C ASP A 140 -14.27 54.95 45.33
N ASP A 141 -13.11 54.28 45.38
CA ASP A 141 -11.78 54.84 45.03
C ASP A 141 -10.60 53.80 45.01
N ASP A 142 -9.48 54.22 44.41
CA ASP A 142 -8.05 53.81 44.51
C ASP A 142 -7.50 52.32 44.51
N LYS A 143 -6.19 52.22 44.24
CA LYS A 143 -5.25 51.07 44.27
C LYS A 143 -4.57 50.93 45.67
N PRO A 144 -3.72 49.91 46.00
CA PRO A 144 -2.98 48.97 45.14
C PRO A 144 -2.93 47.48 45.62
N SER A 145 -2.17 46.64 44.90
CA SER A 145 -1.87 45.24 45.25
C SER A 145 -0.75 45.07 46.29
N PRO A 146 -0.87 44.07 47.20
CA PRO A 146 0.28 43.41 47.81
C PRO A 146 0.25 41.86 47.65
N LEU A 147 1.35 41.20 48.05
CA LEU A 147 1.61 39.77 47.83
C LEU A 147 1.21 38.86 49.02
N ALA A 148 0.79 37.63 48.66
CA ALA A 148 1.02 36.36 49.38
C ALA A 148 0.65 36.21 50.88
N ALA A 149 -0.51 35.60 51.12
CA ALA A 149 -0.78 34.68 52.23
C ALA A 149 -1.66 33.52 51.71
N GLY A 150 -1.66 32.33 52.33
CA GLY A 150 -2.17 31.12 51.66
C GLY A 150 -3.03 30.14 52.49
N ARG A 151 -3.65 29.20 51.74
CA ARG A 151 -4.58 28.11 52.16
C ARG A 151 -6.00 28.58 52.54
N PRO A 152 -7.02 27.69 52.50
CA PRO A 152 -7.04 26.29 52.06
C PRO A 152 -8.04 25.99 50.90
N GLY A 153 -8.05 24.75 50.40
CA GLY A 153 -9.27 24.15 49.83
C GLY A 153 -9.59 24.37 48.35
N ALA A 154 -8.63 24.14 47.44
CA ALA A 154 -8.97 23.88 46.04
C ALA A 154 -9.77 22.55 45.96
N LYS A 155 -10.95 22.58 45.33
CA LYS A 155 -11.78 21.39 45.10
C LYS A 155 -11.08 20.44 44.12
N VAL A 156 -11.40 19.15 44.21
CA VAL A 156 -11.06 18.16 43.16
C VAL A 156 -11.64 18.68 41.84
N SER A 157 -10.77 18.94 40.86
CA SER A 157 -11.17 19.38 39.52
C SER A 157 -11.68 18.18 38.73
N ASP A 158 -12.91 18.29 38.21
CA ASP A 158 -13.60 17.24 37.44
C ASP A 158 -12.82 16.93 36.14
N ALA A 159 -12.03 15.85 36.18
CA ALA A 159 -11.04 15.53 35.15
C ALA A 159 -11.70 14.80 33.97
N ARG A 160 -12.32 15.55 33.06
CA ARG A 160 -12.82 14.98 31.80
C ARG A 160 -11.67 14.40 30.96
N PRO A 161 -11.83 13.20 30.37
CA PRO A 161 -10.81 12.60 29.52
C PRO A 161 -10.48 13.50 28.33
N ARG A 162 -9.19 13.69 28.04
CA ARG A 162 -8.74 14.69 27.06
C ARG A 162 -8.80 14.12 25.65
N VAL A 163 -9.81 14.53 24.87
CA VAL A 163 -9.89 14.15 23.46
C VAL A 163 -8.89 14.96 22.62
N LYS A 164 -8.33 14.34 21.58
CA LYS A 164 -7.45 14.94 20.58
C LYS A 164 -7.83 14.52 19.17
N MET A 165 -7.53 15.34 18.17
CA MET A 165 -7.61 15.00 16.75
C MET A 165 -6.38 15.58 16.03
N PRO A 166 -5.22 14.90 16.04
CA PRO A 166 -3.94 15.51 15.66
C PRO A 166 -3.91 16.14 14.26
N GLU A 167 -4.53 15.52 13.25
CA GLU A 167 -4.57 16.08 11.89
C GLU A 167 -5.55 17.26 11.76
N LEU A 168 -6.64 17.28 12.53
CA LEU A 168 -7.56 18.42 12.61
C LEU A 168 -6.89 19.61 13.30
N GLU A 169 -6.27 19.38 14.47
CA GLU A 169 -5.47 20.38 15.18
C GLU A 169 -4.33 20.92 14.31
N ARG A 170 -3.71 20.07 13.48
CA ARG A 170 -2.67 20.47 12.52
C ARG A 170 -3.25 21.31 11.39
N HIS A 171 -4.35 20.90 10.77
CA HIS A 171 -5.01 21.67 9.71
C HIS A 171 -5.45 23.05 10.21
N MET A 172 -6.14 23.11 11.35
CA MET A 172 -6.56 24.37 11.98
C MET A 172 -5.38 25.29 12.33
N ARG A 173 -4.21 24.75 12.69
CA ARG A 173 -2.98 25.55 12.86
C ARG A 173 -2.41 26.09 11.54
N MET A 174 -2.57 25.38 10.41
CA MET A 174 -2.15 25.88 9.09
C MET A 174 -3.11 26.94 8.54
N GLU A 175 -4.41 26.81 8.78
CA GLU A 175 -5.44 27.80 8.41
C GLU A 175 -5.50 29.01 9.38
N GLY A 176 -4.60 29.11 10.36
CA GLY A 176 -4.55 30.20 11.34
C GLY A 176 -5.55 30.09 12.52
N VAL A 177 -6.64 29.34 12.36
CA VAL A 177 -7.73 29.19 13.35
C VAL A 177 -7.41 28.27 14.54
N GLY A 178 -6.14 27.96 14.79
CA GLY A 178 -5.69 26.96 15.76
C GLY A 178 -6.11 27.19 17.21
N ALA A 179 -6.52 28.40 17.59
CA ALA A 179 -7.06 28.72 18.91
C ALA A 179 -8.40 28.02 19.20
N TYR A 180 -9.23 27.80 18.17
CA TYR A 180 -10.54 27.14 18.29
C TYR A 180 -10.45 25.61 18.35
N ALA A 181 -9.27 25.03 18.09
CA ALA A 181 -9.11 23.58 17.99
C ALA A 181 -9.57 22.77 19.22
N PRO A 182 -9.36 23.20 20.48
CA PRO A 182 -9.88 22.46 21.64
C PRO A 182 -11.41 22.36 21.68
N ALA A 183 -12.12 23.42 21.30
CA ALA A 183 -13.59 23.45 21.26
C ALA A 183 -14.14 22.61 20.09
N VAL A 184 -13.52 22.73 18.91
CA VAL A 184 -13.84 21.88 17.74
C VAL A 184 -13.64 20.39 18.06
N VAL A 185 -12.55 20.02 18.74
CA VAL A 185 -12.28 18.62 19.10
C VAL A 185 -13.31 18.07 20.09
N ASP A 186 -13.74 18.85 21.09
CA ASP A 186 -14.78 18.43 22.04
C ASP A 186 -16.17 18.32 21.37
N VAL A 187 -16.52 19.24 20.46
CA VAL A 187 -17.70 19.14 19.61
C VAL A 187 -17.67 17.87 18.76
N CYS A 188 -16.57 17.62 18.03
CA CYS A 188 -16.41 16.44 17.18
C CYS A 188 -16.28 15.12 17.95
N ALA A 189 -16.04 15.17 19.27
CA ALA A 189 -16.12 14.01 20.15
C ALA A 189 -17.57 13.66 20.57
N ARG A 190 -18.50 14.64 20.50
CA ARG A 190 -19.88 14.52 20.97
C ARG A 190 -20.94 14.46 19.85
N VAL A 191 -20.69 15.11 18.71
CA VAL A 191 -21.67 15.28 17.62
C VAL A 191 -21.42 14.28 16.49
N SER A 192 -22.40 13.43 16.18
CA SER A 192 -22.34 12.53 15.01
C SER A 192 -22.84 13.20 13.72
N PRO A 193 -22.60 12.61 12.53
CA PRO A 193 -23.17 13.09 11.27
C PRO A 193 -24.70 13.17 11.28
N ALA A 194 -25.38 12.29 12.03
CA ALA A 194 -26.83 12.30 12.14
C ALA A 194 -27.29 13.49 12.99
N ASP A 195 -26.63 13.75 14.12
CA ASP A 195 -26.95 14.89 14.98
C ASP A 195 -26.71 16.22 14.26
N LEU A 196 -25.58 16.33 13.56
CA LEU A 196 -25.23 17.51 12.77
C LEU A 196 -26.28 17.76 11.68
N THR A 197 -26.71 16.74 10.94
CA THR A 197 -27.74 16.89 9.90
C THR A 197 -29.15 17.13 10.45
N ALA A 198 -29.40 16.85 11.73
CA ALA A 198 -30.67 17.13 12.42
C ALA A 198 -30.79 18.55 12.99
N MET A 199 -29.68 19.29 13.13
CA MET A 199 -29.67 20.64 13.71
C MET A 199 -30.56 21.63 12.94
N ARG A 200 -31.11 22.60 13.67
CA ARG A 200 -31.87 23.76 13.14
C ARG A 200 -31.16 25.06 13.50
N VAL A 201 -31.57 26.15 12.86
CA VAL A 201 -31.01 27.51 13.04
C VAL A 201 -30.66 27.87 14.49
N PRO A 202 -31.52 27.62 15.52
CA PRO A 202 -31.13 27.88 16.90
C PRO A 202 -29.92 27.05 17.35
N GLN A 203 -29.93 25.74 17.08
CA GLN A 203 -28.86 24.81 17.47
C GLN A 203 -27.55 25.06 16.72
N LEU A 204 -27.59 25.58 15.49
CA LEU A 204 -26.40 26.01 14.75
C LEU A 204 -25.79 27.28 15.33
N ALA A 205 -26.60 28.22 15.82
CA ALA A 205 -26.12 29.39 16.56
C ALA A 205 -25.60 28.99 17.95
N ASP A 206 -26.28 28.09 18.65
CA ASP A 206 -25.85 27.61 19.96
C ASP A 206 -24.53 26.82 19.86
N LEU A 207 -24.33 26.06 18.77
CA LEU A 207 -23.05 25.44 18.38
C LEU A 207 -21.94 26.47 18.14
N CYS A 208 -22.24 27.61 17.49
CA CYS A 208 -21.28 28.72 17.36
C CYS A 208 -20.85 29.28 18.73
N GLY A 209 -21.74 29.25 19.72
CA GLY A 209 -21.42 29.55 21.12
C GLY A 209 -20.52 28.49 21.78
N GLU A 210 -20.82 27.19 21.61
CA GLU A 210 -19.94 26.10 22.10
C GLU A 210 -18.54 26.13 21.48
N LEU A 211 -18.42 26.61 20.24
CA LEU A 211 -17.14 26.80 19.54
C LEU A 211 -16.34 28.02 20.01
N GLY A 212 -16.93 28.88 20.85
CA GLY A 212 -16.26 30.05 21.44
C GLY A 212 -16.23 31.28 20.54
N PHE A 213 -17.19 31.47 19.65
CA PHE A 213 -17.36 32.73 18.92
C PHE A 213 -17.98 33.81 19.83
N ASP A 214 -17.70 35.08 19.55
CA ASP A 214 -18.24 36.21 20.32
C ASP A 214 -19.79 36.23 20.30
N ALA A 215 -20.43 36.53 21.42
CA ALA A 215 -21.89 36.51 21.53
C ALA A 215 -22.62 37.42 20.53
N ALA A 216 -21.98 38.54 20.12
CA ALA A 216 -22.50 39.42 19.08
C ALA A 216 -22.43 38.79 17.68
N ASP A 217 -21.38 38.01 17.39
CA ASP A 217 -21.28 37.24 16.14
C ASP A 217 -22.27 36.08 16.15
N VAL A 218 -22.43 35.37 17.27
CA VAL A 218 -23.39 34.26 17.43
C VAL A 218 -24.81 34.71 17.12
N GLU A 219 -25.24 35.87 17.64
CA GLU A 219 -26.59 36.38 17.35
C GLU A 219 -26.72 36.94 15.93
N THR A 220 -25.65 37.53 15.37
CA THR A 220 -25.60 37.87 13.93
C THR A 220 -25.79 36.63 13.07
N TYR A 221 -25.07 35.54 13.39
CA TYR A 221 -25.12 34.27 12.67
C TYR A 221 -26.46 33.54 12.85
N ARG A 222 -27.12 33.67 14.02
CA ARG A 222 -28.50 33.20 14.24
C ARG A 222 -29.47 33.83 13.23
N GLY A 223 -29.30 35.12 12.93
CA GLY A 223 -29.99 35.81 11.83
C GLY A 223 -29.61 35.26 10.45
N LEU A 224 -28.33 35.26 10.10
CA LEU A 224 -27.85 34.82 8.78
C LEU A 224 -28.27 33.38 8.43
N PHE A 225 -28.21 32.46 9.39
CA PHE A 225 -28.67 31.07 9.21
C PHE A 225 -30.20 31.00 8.99
N GLY A 226 -30.97 31.87 9.66
CA GLY A 226 -32.41 32.01 9.44
C GLY A 226 -32.76 32.51 8.04
N ASP A 227 -32.20 33.65 7.65
CA ASP A 227 -32.50 34.31 6.38
C ASP A 227 -32.06 33.50 5.15
N ASN A 228 -30.95 32.75 5.26
CA ASN A 228 -30.46 31.86 4.21
C ASN A 228 -31.04 30.43 4.28
N ALA A 229 -31.98 30.17 5.20
CA ALA A 229 -32.62 28.87 5.43
C ALA A 229 -31.64 27.71 5.65
N LEU A 230 -30.54 27.96 6.37
CA LEU A 230 -29.52 26.98 6.70
C LEU A 230 -30.00 26.07 7.84
N ASP A 231 -30.25 24.80 7.51
CA ASP A 231 -30.37 23.73 8.49
C ASP A 231 -29.11 22.86 8.55
N GLY A 232 -29.06 21.97 9.53
CA GLY A 232 -27.92 21.09 9.79
C GLY A 232 -27.53 20.20 8.61
N TRP A 233 -28.49 19.84 7.76
CA TRP A 233 -28.21 19.07 6.54
C TRP A 233 -27.46 19.91 5.52
N VAL A 234 -27.87 21.16 5.30
CA VAL A 234 -27.15 22.09 4.42
C VAL A 234 -25.80 22.51 5.03
N PHE A 235 -25.74 22.78 6.34
CA PHE A 235 -24.51 23.07 7.07
C PHE A 235 -23.46 21.95 6.88
N ALA A 236 -23.90 20.70 7.00
CA ALA A 236 -23.01 19.55 6.80
C ALA A 236 -22.55 19.39 5.34
N GLU A 237 -23.33 19.83 4.36
CA GLU A 237 -22.99 19.77 2.92
C GLU A 237 -21.89 20.75 2.53
N ILE A 238 -21.81 21.94 3.15
CA ILE A 238 -20.83 22.99 2.79
C ILE A 238 -19.41 22.60 3.24
N ASP A 239 -18.50 22.45 2.28
CA ASP A 239 -17.09 22.12 2.50
C ASP A 239 -16.09 23.20 2.03
N GLU A 240 -16.52 24.31 1.46
CA GLU A 240 -15.70 25.50 1.18
C GLU A 240 -16.07 26.64 2.15
N TRP A 241 -15.09 27.41 2.64
CA TRP A 241 -15.33 28.44 3.67
C TRP A 241 -15.82 29.76 3.05
N GLU A 242 -15.59 29.90 1.76
CA GLU A 242 -16.05 30.95 0.87
C GLU A 242 -17.59 31.03 0.86
N ASP A 243 -18.31 29.90 0.78
CA ASP A 243 -19.79 29.80 0.83
C ASP A 243 -20.38 30.47 2.10
N TYR A 244 -19.74 30.25 3.26
CA TYR A 244 -20.12 30.89 4.52
C TYR A 244 -19.76 32.39 4.57
N CYS A 245 -18.78 32.83 3.79
CA CYS A 245 -18.45 34.26 3.68
C CYS A 245 -19.39 35.00 2.72
N GLU A 246 -19.93 34.35 1.68
CA GLU A 246 -20.94 34.95 0.79
C GLU A 246 -22.22 35.36 1.54
N ILE A 247 -22.64 34.57 2.54
CA ILE A 247 -23.77 34.91 3.42
C ILE A 247 -23.41 35.95 4.51
N GLY A 248 -22.14 36.37 4.62
CA GLY A 248 -21.70 37.44 5.52
C GLY A 248 -20.98 37.00 6.82
N MET A 249 -20.52 35.75 6.94
CA MET A 249 -19.74 35.33 8.11
C MET A 249 -18.27 35.79 8.05
N LYS A 250 -17.61 35.89 9.22
CA LYS A 250 -16.17 36.11 9.29
C LYS A 250 -15.41 34.87 8.81
N ARG A 251 -14.38 35.05 7.98
CA ARG A 251 -13.51 33.99 7.42
C ARG A 251 -13.09 32.94 8.45
N ASP A 252 -12.55 33.38 9.58
CA ASP A 252 -12.02 32.47 10.60
C ASP A 252 -13.12 31.58 11.20
N HIS A 253 -14.33 32.13 11.36
CA HIS A 253 -15.49 31.38 11.87
C HIS A 253 -16.04 30.43 10.81
N ALA A 254 -16.08 30.85 9.54
CA ALA A 254 -16.40 29.99 8.40
C ALA A 254 -15.45 28.78 8.28
N VAL A 255 -14.13 29.01 8.36
CA VAL A 255 -13.11 27.95 8.34
C VAL A 255 -13.29 26.98 9.51
N VAL A 256 -13.59 27.47 10.72
CA VAL A 256 -13.88 26.63 11.89
C VAL A 256 -15.12 25.75 11.67
N LEU A 257 -16.19 26.29 11.09
CA LEU A 257 -17.42 25.53 10.82
C LEU A 257 -17.22 24.49 9.71
N CYS A 258 -16.48 24.81 8.65
CA CYS A 258 -16.04 23.82 7.66
C CYS A 258 -15.17 22.73 8.30
N CYS A 259 -14.31 23.08 9.26
CA CYS A 259 -13.51 22.11 10.01
C CYS A 259 -14.41 21.14 10.81
N VAL A 260 -15.45 21.65 11.50
CA VAL A 260 -16.44 20.81 12.21
C VAL A 260 -17.17 19.88 11.23
N ALA A 261 -17.73 20.41 10.13
CA ALA A 261 -18.47 19.61 9.14
C ALA A 261 -17.60 18.49 8.54
N LYS A 262 -16.35 18.80 8.15
CA LYS A 262 -15.37 17.85 7.63
C LYS A 262 -14.92 16.83 8.69
N ALA A 263 -14.68 17.27 9.93
CA ALA A 263 -14.26 16.40 11.04
C ALA A 263 -15.34 15.40 11.45
N VAL A 264 -16.60 15.84 11.59
CA VAL A 264 -17.75 14.97 11.86
C VAL A 264 -17.98 13.99 10.70
N LYS A 265 -17.77 14.42 9.45
CA LYS A 265 -17.71 13.53 8.26
C LYS A 265 -16.46 12.59 8.21
N GLY A 266 -15.56 12.67 9.19
CA GLY A 266 -14.40 11.77 9.34
C GLY A 266 -13.14 12.15 8.54
N ALA A 267 -13.08 13.32 7.92
CA ALA A 267 -11.98 13.73 7.04
C ALA A 267 -10.61 13.82 7.73
N PHE A 268 -10.60 14.05 9.05
CA PHE A 268 -9.37 14.17 9.87
C PHE A 268 -9.15 12.97 10.81
N GLY A 269 -9.79 11.83 10.53
CA GLY A 269 -9.78 10.65 11.39
C GLY A 269 -10.81 10.72 12.53
N ALA A 270 -10.76 9.74 13.43
CA ALA A 270 -11.67 9.64 14.57
C ALA A 270 -11.07 10.29 15.84
N PRO A 271 -11.91 10.83 16.75
CA PRO A 271 -11.44 11.40 18.01
C PRO A 271 -10.64 10.40 18.87
N LEU A 272 -9.46 10.82 19.31
CA LEU A 272 -8.55 10.03 20.14
C LEU A 272 -8.73 10.43 21.61
N TRP A 273 -9.30 9.53 22.41
CA TRP A 273 -9.48 9.72 23.85
C TRP A 273 -8.15 9.48 24.57
N VAL A 274 -7.47 10.55 25.00
CA VAL A 274 -6.27 10.46 25.84
C VAL A 274 -6.72 10.22 27.27
N VAL A 275 -6.73 8.96 27.66
CA VAL A 275 -6.88 8.52 29.05
C VAL A 275 -5.53 8.67 29.75
N ASP A 276 -5.51 9.21 30.97
CA ASP A 276 -4.29 9.14 31.79
C ASP A 276 -3.98 7.64 32.07
N PRO A 277 -2.72 7.19 31.96
CA PRO A 277 -2.35 5.80 32.25
C PRO A 277 -2.80 5.29 33.64
N ARG A 278 -3.12 6.18 34.58
CA ARG A 278 -3.64 5.85 35.91
C ARG A 278 -5.16 5.65 35.96
N GLU A 279 -5.91 6.24 35.04
CA GLU A 279 -7.39 6.25 35.05
C GLU A 279 -8.01 5.18 34.15
N ALA A 280 -7.23 4.57 33.24
CA ALA A 280 -7.63 3.41 32.45
C ALA A 280 -7.84 2.11 33.27
N ALA A 281 -7.75 2.17 34.60
CA ALA A 281 -7.64 1.05 35.53
C ALA A 281 -8.96 0.29 35.82
N GLY A 282 -9.79 0.07 34.79
CA GLY A 282 -10.79 -0.99 34.83
C GLY A 282 -10.16 -2.38 35.01
N PRO A 283 -10.96 -3.43 35.33
CA PRO A 283 -10.46 -4.79 35.53
C PRO A 283 -10.20 -5.50 34.18
N CYS A 284 -9.23 -5.00 33.42
CA CYS A 284 -8.73 -5.69 32.23
C CYS A 284 -7.79 -6.84 32.64
N ALA A 285 -8.12 -8.07 32.25
CA ALA A 285 -7.42 -9.29 32.64
C ALA A 285 -6.17 -9.58 31.77
N GLY A 286 -5.35 -8.56 31.53
CA GLY A 286 -4.05 -8.69 30.87
C GLY A 286 -2.91 -8.25 31.79
N PRO A 287 -1.67 -8.74 31.60
CA PRO A 287 -0.53 -8.29 32.39
C PRO A 287 -0.33 -6.79 32.21
N ARG A 288 -0.54 -6.03 33.28
CA ARG A 288 -0.19 -4.60 33.34
C ARG A 288 1.33 -4.50 33.25
N LEU A 289 1.82 -3.51 32.49
CA LEU A 289 3.25 -3.20 32.46
C LEU A 289 3.75 -2.95 33.88
N THR A 290 4.87 -3.54 34.26
CA THR A 290 5.45 -3.27 35.59
C THR A 290 5.99 -1.84 35.66
N ASP A 291 6.14 -1.28 36.85
CA ASP A 291 6.76 0.05 37.01
C ASP A 291 8.20 0.09 36.45
N GLU A 292 8.92 -1.04 36.49
CA GLU A 292 10.24 -1.21 35.88
C GLU A 292 10.18 -1.17 34.35
N GLU A 293 9.16 -1.78 33.74
CA GLU A 293 8.95 -1.73 32.29
C GLU A 293 8.51 -0.34 31.81
N ILE A 294 7.68 0.36 32.59
CA ILE A 294 7.30 1.75 32.34
C ILE A 294 8.53 2.67 32.44
N ALA A 295 9.42 2.44 33.42
CA ALA A 295 10.68 3.16 33.53
C ALA A 295 11.63 2.84 32.36
N SER A 296 11.75 1.56 31.97
CA SER A 296 12.56 1.10 30.84
C SER A 296 12.10 1.67 29.49
N LEU A 297 10.79 1.79 29.28
CA LEU A 297 10.23 2.41 28.07
C LEU A 297 10.51 3.91 28.03
N ARG A 298 10.34 4.64 29.14
CA ARG A 298 10.70 6.06 29.25
C ARG A 298 12.18 6.28 28.98
N GLN A 299 13.06 5.50 29.61
CA GLN A 299 14.51 5.58 29.36
C GLN A 299 14.84 5.38 27.88
N ALA A 300 14.13 4.48 27.17
CA ALA A 300 14.33 4.27 25.74
C ALA A 300 13.76 5.40 24.86
N ASP A 301 12.74 6.12 25.32
CA ASP A 301 12.25 7.36 24.69
C ASP A 301 13.23 8.53 24.92
N ASP A 302 13.74 8.69 26.15
CA ASP A 302 14.73 9.70 26.53
C ASP A 302 16.03 9.52 25.72
N VAL A 303 16.57 8.29 25.67
CA VAL A 303 17.74 7.96 24.84
C VAL A 303 17.49 8.25 23.36
N ALA A 304 16.29 8.01 22.85
CA ALA A 304 15.94 8.32 21.46
C ALA A 304 15.88 9.83 21.19
N ALA A 305 15.40 10.63 22.14
CA ALA A 305 15.39 12.09 22.05
C ALA A 305 16.80 12.71 22.16
N GLU A 306 17.62 12.22 23.09
CA GLU A 306 18.96 12.78 23.36
C GLU A 306 20.03 12.34 22.35
N THR A 307 20.01 11.08 21.91
CA THR A 307 21.09 10.48 21.12
C THR A 307 20.72 10.16 19.67
N GLY A 308 19.42 10.05 19.37
CA GLY A 308 18.93 9.52 18.09
C GLY A 308 19.06 8.00 17.93
N GLU A 309 19.51 7.26 18.95
CA GLU A 309 19.44 5.79 18.97
C GLU A 309 17.99 5.34 19.21
N GLY A 310 17.48 4.39 18.41
CA GLY A 310 16.06 4.01 18.49
C GLY A 310 15.03 5.08 18.07
N ALA A 311 15.46 6.27 17.61
CA ALA A 311 14.58 7.30 17.03
C ALA A 311 14.16 6.99 15.58
N VAL A 312 14.98 6.20 14.88
CA VAL A 312 14.68 5.54 13.60
C VAL A 312 15.02 4.07 13.77
N TYR A 313 14.08 3.21 13.43
CA TYR A 313 14.21 1.75 13.48
C TYR A 313 14.90 1.23 12.20
N GLY A 314 14.46 1.73 11.04
CA GLY A 314 15.07 1.52 9.74
C GLY A 314 14.31 2.26 8.64
N GLN A 315 14.50 1.87 7.38
CA GLN A 315 13.72 2.36 6.25
C GLN A 315 13.36 1.26 5.26
N LEU A 316 12.23 1.44 4.59
CA LEU A 316 11.81 0.67 3.42
C LEU A 316 12.13 1.48 2.16
N ILE A 317 12.64 0.81 1.14
CA ILE A 317 13.04 1.41 -0.14
C ILE A 317 12.35 0.62 -1.24
N VAL A 318 11.49 1.26 -2.04
CA VAL A 318 10.81 0.55 -3.14
C VAL A 318 11.84 0.07 -4.16
N LEU A 319 11.71 -1.16 -4.67
CA LEU A 319 12.46 -1.61 -5.85
C LEU A 319 11.66 -1.22 -7.10
N GLY A 320 12.21 -0.33 -7.92
CA GLY A 320 11.47 0.32 -9.01
C GLY A 320 10.63 1.51 -8.53
N TYR A 321 9.31 1.39 -8.64
CA TYR A 321 8.34 2.47 -8.43
C TYR A 321 7.12 1.98 -7.63
N LYS A 322 6.49 2.88 -6.87
CA LYS A 322 5.35 2.51 -5.99
C LYS A 322 3.97 2.55 -6.66
N GLU A 323 3.85 3.15 -7.84
CA GLU A 323 2.63 3.22 -8.66
C GLU A 323 3.00 2.99 -10.14
N TYR A 324 2.17 2.21 -10.85
CA TYR A 324 2.22 2.11 -12.30
C TYR A 324 0.80 2.27 -12.87
N ARG A 325 0.67 3.00 -13.99
CA ARG A 325 -0.59 3.19 -14.72
C ARG A 325 -0.56 2.44 -16.05
N VAL A 326 -1.73 2.05 -16.54
CA VAL A 326 -1.89 1.47 -17.88
C VAL A 326 -2.14 2.56 -18.91
N GLU A 327 -1.37 2.56 -20.00
CA GLU A 327 -1.70 3.25 -21.24
C GLU A 327 -1.77 2.20 -22.37
N GLY A 328 -2.99 1.96 -22.88
CA GLY A 328 -3.26 0.86 -23.81
C GLY A 328 -2.97 -0.51 -23.19
N SER A 329 -1.85 -1.12 -23.58
CA SER A 329 -1.33 -2.39 -23.04
C SER A 329 0.01 -2.25 -22.30
N THR A 330 0.51 -1.02 -22.13
CA THR A 330 1.83 -0.74 -21.54
C THR A 330 1.68 -0.21 -20.12
N TRP A 331 2.60 -0.61 -19.23
CA TRP A 331 2.68 -0.13 -17.85
C TRP A 331 3.72 0.99 -17.73
N HIS A 332 3.27 2.17 -17.30
CA HIS A 332 4.08 3.38 -17.15
C HIS A 332 4.30 3.66 -15.66
N PRO A 333 5.55 3.80 -15.19
CA PRO A 333 5.85 4.09 -13.79
C PRO A 333 5.45 5.52 -13.42
N VAL A 334 5.02 5.71 -12.18
CA VAL A 334 4.56 7.01 -11.65
C VAL A 334 5.28 7.34 -10.34
N GLY A 335 5.62 8.62 -10.17
CA GLY A 335 6.28 9.13 -8.97
C GLY A 335 7.80 8.95 -9.00
N ALA A 336 8.41 9.08 -7.81
CA ALA A 336 9.84 8.91 -7.64
C ALA A 336 10.27 7.44 -7.82
N ARG A 337 11.49 7.27 -8.30
CA ARG A 337 12.17 5.96 -8.33
C ARG A 337 12.79 5.68 -6.96
N ASN A 338 12.78 4.41 -6.54
CA ASN A 338 13.34 3.97 -5.26
C ASN A 338 12.87 4.81 -4.06
N GLU A 339 11.60 5.21 -4.06
CA GLU A 339 11.03 6.04 -3.00
C GLU A 339 11.16 5.35 -1.64
N LYS A 340 11.46 6.14 -0.60
CA LYS A 340 11.79 5.64 0.74
C LYS A 340 10.73 5.98 1.75
N PHE A 341 10.57 5.11 2.75
CA PHE A 341 9.76 5.33 3.93
C PHE A 341 10.54 4.97 5.18
N ALA A 342 10.82 5.96 6.04
CA ALA A 342 11.57 5.76 7.27
C ALA A 342 10.63 5.37 8.42
N LEU A 343 10.92 4.24 9.06
CA LEU A 343 10.25 3.77 10.28
C LEU A 343 10.80 4.58 11.46
N ARG A 344 10.14 5.71 11.77
CA ARG A 344 10.53 6.63 12.85
C ARG A 344 9.73 6.35 14.11
N ARG A 345 10.37 6.42 15.28
CA ARG A 345 9.67 6.35 16.58
C ARG A 345 8.54 7.36 16.62
N ARG A 346 7.36 6.95 17.09
CA ARG A 346 6.21 7.85 17.27
C ARG A 346 6.29 8.57 18.62
N ASP A 347 5.78 9.80 18.67
CA ASP A 347 5.65 10.58 19.92
C ASP A 347 4.78 9.87 20.97
N VAL A 348 3.80 9.08 20.50
CA VAL A 348 2.94 8.22 21.32
C VAL A 348 2.90 6.83 20.69
N ALA A 349 3.15 5.79 21.49
CA ALA A 349 3.11 4.41 21.03
C ALA A 349 1.72 4.03 20.51
N ASN A 350 1.67 3.33 19.38
CA ASN A 350 0.44 2.83 18.76
C ASN A 350 0.48 1.32 18.46
N GLY A 351 1.40 0.60 19.10
CA GLY A 351 1.49 -0.85 19.07
C GLY A 351 0.25 -1.55 19.60
N ILE A 352 0.18 -2.84 19.34
CA ILE A 352 -0.90 -3.72 19.74
C ILE A 352 -0.35 -5.10 20.12
N ARG A 353 -1.03 -5.77 21.03
CA ARG A 353 -0.79 -7.20 21.34
C ARG A 353 -2.08 -8.00 21.23
N ARG A 354 -1.97 -9.28 20.87
CA ARG A 354 -3.09 -10.24 20.94
C ARG A 354 -3.62 -10.28 22.38
N ASP A 355 -4.94 -10.39 22.52
CA ASP A 355 -5.63 -10.57 23.80
C ASP A 355 -6.55 -11.81 23.70
N ALA A 356 -7.87 -11.65 23.66
CA ALA A 356 -8.83 -12.75 23.60
C ALA A 356 -9.16 -13.27 22.17
N VAL A 357 -9.74 -14.47 22.07
CA VAL A 357 -10.21 -15.09 20.81
C VAL A 357 -11.65 -15.58 20.96
N TYR A 358 -12.55 -15.05 20.13
CA TYR A 358 -13.98 -15.35 20.17
C TYR A 358 -14.42 -16.22 19.01
N LEU A 359 -15.22 -17.24 19.30
CA LEU A 359 -15.84 -18.14 18.32
C LEU A 359 -17.34 -17.92 18.28
N SER A 360 -17.89 -17.62 17.11
CA SER A 360 -19.33 -17.46 16.89
C SER A 360 -19.82 -18.36 15.74
N SER A 361 -21.01 -18.95 15.91
CA SER A 361 -21.59 -19.96 15.01
C SER A 361 -22.66 -19.39 14.05
N ALA A 362 -22.98 -18.10 14.15
CA ALA A 362 -24.04 -17.47 13.39
C ALA A 362 -23.53 -16.88 12.05
N PRO A 363 -24.23 -17.09 10.93
CA PRO A 363 -24.08 -16.20 9.77
C PRO A 363 -24.61 -14.80 10.13
N PRO A 364 -24.02 -13.71 9.61
CA PRO A 364 -24.51 -12.38 9.88
C PRO A 364 -25.87 -12.17 9.20
N ASP A 365 -26.81 -11.60 9.93
CA ASP A 365 -28.05 -11.10 9.35
C ASP A 365 -27.74 -9.96 8.38
N LYS A 366 -28.51 -9.79 7.30
CA LYS A 366 -28.16 -8.86 6.20
C LYS A 366 -28.17 -7.37 6.57
N LYS A 367 -28.49 -7.04 7.83
CA LYS A 367 -28.46 -5.69 8.40
C LYS A 367 -27.32 -5.47 9.42
N ASP A 368 -26.66 -6.54 9.87
CA ASP A 368 -25.65 -6.51 10.93
C ASP A 368 -24.22 -6.78 10.43
N ALA A 369 -23.99 -6.62 9.12
CA ALA A 369 -22.69 -6.75 8.47
C ALA A 369 -21.70 -5.59 8.77
N HIS A 370 -21.81 -4.94 9.92
CA HIS A 370 -20.87 -3.92 10.39
C HIS A 370 -19.79 -4.56 11.27
N HIS A 371 -18.56 -4.57 10.78
CA HIS A 371 -17.49 -5.44 11.30
C HIS A 371 -17.01 -5.03 12.71
N GLY A 372 -17.05 -3.74 13.04
CA GLY A 372 -16.62 -3.22 14.35
C GLY A 372 -17.56 -3.48 15.55
N LYS A 373 -18.76 -4.05 15.37
CA LYS A 373 -19.79 -4.13 16.45
C LYS A 373 -19.58 -5.23 17.50
N TYR A 374 -18.62 -6.14 17.30
CA TYR A 374 -18.39 -7.31 18.15
C TYR A 374 -16.96 -7.30 18.73
N ARG A 375 -16.61 -6.21 19.40
CA ARG A 375 -15.38 -6.09 20.20
C ARG A 375 -15.70 -5.82 21.66
N SER A 376 -14.88 -6.35 22.57
CA SER A 376 -14.85 -5.96 23.97
C SER A 376 -14.48 -4.48 24.13
N ALA A 377 -14.84 -3.87 25.26
CA ALA A 377 -14.52 -2.47 25.54
C ALA A 377 -13.00 -2.20 25.71
N ALA A 378 -12.18 -3.24 25.90
CA ALA A 378 -10.73 -3.14 25.97
C ALA A 378 -10.05 -3.24 24.59
N ALA A 379 -10.69 -3.92 23.63
CA ALA A 379 -10.10 -4.20 22.32
C ALA A 379 -10.06 -2.96 21.42
N SER A 380 -8.83 -2.56 21.09
CA SER A 380 -8.54 -1.44 20.19
C SER A 380 -8.74 -1.80 18.71
N HIS A 381 -8.44 -3.05 18.34
CA HIS A 381 -8.42 -3.58 16.98
C HIS A 381 -8.86 -5.06 16.96
N SER A 382 -9.17 -5.61 15.78
CA SER A 382 -9.58 -7.02 15.61
C SER A 382 -9.11 -7.65 14.29
N VAL A 383 -8.96 -8.98 14.27
CA VAL A 383 -8.88 -9.80 13.06
C VAL A 383 -10.12 -10.69 13.01
N THR A 384 -10.98 -10.48 12.02
CA THR A 384 -12.24 -11.22 11.84
C THR A 384 -12.13 -12.20 10.67
N MET A 385 -12.24 -13.51 10.94
CA MET A 385 -12.16 -14.57 9.94
C MET A 385 -13.51 -15.27 9.74
N SER A 386 -14.07 -15.22 8.53
CA SER A 386 -15.24 -16.03 8.15
C SER A 386 -14.79 -17.39 7.61
N VAL A 387 -15.03 -18.45 8.38
CA VAL A 387 -14.70 -19.85 8.08
C VAL A 387 -15.92 -20.56 7.49
N ALA A 388 -15.83 -21.02 6.24
CA ALA A 388 -16.87 -21.84 5.61
C ALA A 388 -16.82 -23.29 6.11
N ALA A 389 -17.98 -23.98 6.11
CA ALA A 389 -18.02 -25.43 6.31
C ALA A 389 -17.26 -26.15 5.20
N GLY A 390 -16.54 -27.22 5.56
CA GLY A 390 -15.72 -28.00 4.62
C GLY A 390 -14.39 -27.33 4.22
N ALA A 391 -14.13 -26.08 4.60
CA ALA A 391 -12.83 -25.43 4.44
C ALA A 391 -11.75 -26.26 5.15
N ARG A 392 -10.59 -26.47 4.52
CA ARG A 392 -9.51 -27.31 5.06
C ARG A 392 -8.36 -26.47 5.56
N GLY A 393 -7.94 -26.74 6.80
CA GLY A 393 -6.79 -26.08 7.40
C GLY A 393 -5.45 -26.60 6.87
N ALA A 394 -4.35 -26.11 7.43
CA ALA A 394 -3.00 -26.63 7.16
C ALA A 394 -2.82 -28.10 7.58
N ASP A 395 -3.67 -28.61 8.48
CA ASP A 395 -3.75 -30.02 8.87
C ASP A 395 -4.59 -30.88 7.90
N GLY A 396 -5.14 -30.28 6.84
CA GLY A 396 -5.98 -30.93 5.83
C GLY A 396 -7.39 -31.31 6.29
N LYS A 397 -7.76 -31.11 7.57
CA LYS A 397 -9.06 -31.50 8.10
C LYS A 397 -10.14 -30.48 7.72
N PRO A 398 -11.34 -30.92 7.32
CA PRO A 398 -12.44 -30.02 7.01
C PRO A 398 -13.07 -29.47 8.30
N VAL A 399 -13.30 -28.15 8.37
CA VAL A 399 -14.07 -27.53 9.45
C VAL A 399 -15.53 -27.96 9.36
N SER A 400 -16.08 -28.51 10.44
CA SER A 400 -17.36 -29.24 10.45
C SER A 400 -18.62 -28.39 10.25
N ALA A 401 -18.55 -27.09 10.51
CA ALA A 401 -19.66 -26.14 10.45
C ALA A 401 -19.09 -24.75 10.10
N PRO A 402 -19.89 -23.80 9.56
CA PRO A 402 -19.40 -22.44 9.37
C PRO A 402 -19.14 -21.80 10.74
N LYS A 403 -18.08 -20.99 10.85
CA LYS A 403 -17.68 -20.29 12.07
C LYS A 403 -17.18 -18.89 11.71
N ARG A 404 -17.44 -17.89 12.57
CA ARG A 404 -16.70 -16.62 12.54
C ARG A 404 -15.79 -16.55 13.76
N VAL A 405 -14.49 -16.49 13.50
CA VAL A 405 -13.44 -16.29 14.51
C VAL A 405 -13.14 -14.80 14.59
N THR A 406 -13.03 -14.24 15.80
CA THR A 406 -12.57 -12.86 16.02
C THR A 406 -11.42 -12.89 17.01
N VAL A 407 -10.21 -12.49 16.58
CA VAL A 407 -9.06 -12.29 17.47
C VAL A 407 -9.02 -10.82 17.86
N GLU A 408 -9.02 -10.52 19.15
CA GLU A 408 -8.95 -9.16 19.67
C GLU A 408 -7.53 -8.71 19.98
N TYR A 409 -7.31 -7.40 19.87
CA TYR A 409 -6.04 -6.75 20.13
C TYR A 409 -6.21 -5.52 21.02
N VAL A 410 -5.53 -5.51 22.15
CA VAL A 410 -5.44 -4.35 23.04
C VAL A 410 -4.19 -3.52 22.70
N PRO A 411 -4.13 -2.23 23.07
CA PRO A 411 -2.94 -1.41 22.86
C PRO A 411 -1.72 -1.99 23.58
N ASP A 412 -0.54 -1.83 22.97
CA ASP A 412 0.75 -2.13 23.60
C ASP A 412 1.68 -0.92 23.45
N ALA A 413 2.18 -0.42 24.58
CA ALA A 413 3.11 0.71 24.63
C ALA A 413 4.58 0.31 24.34
N ARG A 414 4.87 -0.98 24.17
CA ARG A 414 6.21 -1.50 23.86
C ARG A 414 6.61 -1.32 22.39
N GLU A 415 5.63 -1.18 21.49
CA GLU A 415 5.82 -1.21 20.04
C GLU A 415 5.23 0.05 19.38
N ASP A 416 5.77 0.43 18.22
CA ASP A 416 5.10 1.28 17.23
C ASP A 416 4.61 0.42 16.06
N MET A 417 3.37 0.59 15.62
CA MET A 417 2.82 -0.08 14.43
C MET A 417 2.77 0.86 13.24
N PHE A 418 3.25 0.43 12.08
CA PHE A 418 3.13 1.10 10.77
C PHE A 418 2.34 0.21 9.81
N GLN A 419 1.53 0.78 8.94
CA GLN A 419 0.77 0.03 7.93
C GLN A 419 1.09 0.45 6.49
N LEU A 420 0.98 -0.50 5.57
CA LEU A 420 1.23 -0.31 4.15
C LEU A 420 0.08 -0.86 3.32
N GLY A 421 -0.26 -0.20 2.22
CA GLY A 421 -1.31 -0.67 1.30
C GLY A 421 -1.58 0.29 0.14
N ARG A 422 -2.47 -0.08 -0.79
CA ARG A 422 -2.75 0.74 -1.99
C ARG A 422 -3.76 1.88 -1.80
N MET A 423 -4.49 1.90 -0.70
CA MET A 423 -5.41 3.01 -0.42
C MET A 423 -4.66 4.23 0.12
N ILE A 424 -4.94 5.41 -0.45
CA ILE A 424 -4.58 6.70 0.17
C ILE A 424 -5.65 6.97 1.23
N VAL A 425 -5.36 6.58 2.47
CA VAL A 425 -6.20 6.77 3.66
C VAL A 425 -5.31 6.89 4.90
N PRO A 426 -5.74 7.57 5.98
CA PRO A 426 -4.92 7.80 7.18
C PRO A 426 -4.42 6.52 7.88
N GLN A 427 -5.05 5.37 7.62
CA GLN A 427 -4.64 4.08 8.18
C GLN A 427 -3.41 3.47 7.48
N ASN A 428 -2.94 3.97 6.33
CA ASN A 428 -1.74 3.49 5.65
C ASN A 428 -0.62 4.55 5.75
N ASP A 429 0.38 4.36 6.60
CA ASP A 429 1.51 5.28 6.72
C ASP A 429 2.37 5.35 5.44
N PHE A 430 2.48 4.23 4.70
CA PHE A 430 3.13 4.21 3.38
C PHE A 430 2.24 3.62 2.30
N VAL A 431 1.81 4.47 1.37
CA VAL A 431 0.93 4.07 0.27
C VAL A 431 1.74 3.45 -0.87
N VAL A 432 1.60 2.13 -1.05
CA VAL A 432 2.18 1.36 -2.15
C VAL A 432 1.05 0.89 -3.05
N ARG A 433 0.92 1.48 -4.24
CA ARG A 433 -0.22 1.26 -5.14
C ARG A 433 -0.02 0.12 -6.13
N GLY A 434 1.21 -0.06 -6.59
CA GLY A 434 1.58 -1.02 -7.63
C GLY A 434 0.88 -0.78 -8.97
N PRO A 435 0.71 -1.82 -9.80
CA PRO A 435 0.04 -1.72 -11.09
C PRO A 435 -1.48 -1.60 -10.93
N LEU A 436 -2.00 -0.39 -11.17
CA LEU A 436 -3.43 -0.07 -11.08
C LEU A 436 -4.09 0.05 -12.47
N HIS A 437 -5.28 -0.51 -12.58
CA HIS A 437 -6.17 -0.41 -13.74
C HIS A 437 -7.61 -0.15 -13.27
N LEU A 438 -8.49 0.29 -14.17
CA LEU A 438 -9.93 0.30 -13.93
C LEU A 438 -10.51 -1.04 -14.40
N ASP A 439 -11.45 -1.60 -13.64
CA ASP A 439 -12.27 -2.72 -14.10
C ASP A 439 -13.48 -2.25 -14.94
N SER A 440 -14.32 -3.19 -15.38
CA SER A 440 -15.51 -2.91 -16.18
C SER A 440 -16.60 -2.11 -15.45
N GLY A 441 -16.52 -1.98 -14.11
CA GLY A 441 -17.37 -1.10 -13.30
C GLY A 441 -16.76 0.29 -13.07
N GLY A 442 -15.57 0.57 -13.62
CA GLY A 442 -14.81 1.79 -13.34
C GLY A 442 -14.16 1.81 -11.94
N VAL A 443 -14.09 0.66 -11.26
CA VAL A 443 -13.46 0.58 -9.93
C VAL A 443 -11.95 0.37 -10.10
N LEU A 444 -11.17 1.09 -9.29
CA LEU A 444 -9.72 1.03 -9.32
C LEU A 444 -9.23 -0.30 -8.71
N CYS A 445 -8.63 -1.15 -9.52
CA CYS A 445 -8.22 -2.52 -9.22
C CYS A 445 -6.71 -2.74 -9.46
N GLY A 446 -6.14 -3.75 -8.79
CA GLY A 446 -4.70 -4.03 -8.78
C GLY A 446 -4.33 -5.06 -7.72
N PRO A 447 -3.15 -5.69 -7.80
CA PRO A 447 -2.78 -6.85 -6.98
C PRO A 447 -2.38 -6.51 -5.55
N VAL A 448 -1.93 -5.27 -5.30
CA VAL A 448 -1.59 -4.82 -3.95
C VAL A 448 -2.88 -4.69 -3.12
N SER A 449 -2.89 -5.28 -1.93
CA SER A 449 -4.05 -5.19 -1.03
C SER A 449 -4.31 -3.76 -0.54
N ARG A 450 -5.59 -3.44 -0.28
CA ARG A 450 -6.03 -2.10 0.19
C ARG A 450 -5.30 -1.66 1.46
N TYR A 451 -5.18 -2.61 2.39
CA TYR A 451 -4.34 -2.60 3.57
C TYR A 451 -3.56 -3.93 3.50
N ALA A 452 -2.27 -3.88 3.15
CA ALA A 452 -1.49 -5.02 2.69
C ALA A 452 -0.69 -5.70 3.79
N CYS A 453 0.00 -4.94 4.64
CA CYS A 453 0.75 -5.47 5.77
C CYS A 453 0.86 -4.44 6.91
N ARG A 454 1.26 -4.94 8.07
CA ARG A 454 1.73 -4.17 9.23
C ARG A 454 3.20 -4.48 9.49
N LEU A 455 3.91 -3.49 10.00
CA LEU A 455 5.18 -3.65 10.69
C LEU A 455 4.99 -3.17 12.13
N THR A 456 5.31 -4.00 13.12
CA THR A 456 5.57 -3.48 14.47
C THR A 456 7.06 -3.20 14.61
N CYS A 457 7.44 -2.25 15.45
CA CYS A 457 8.82 -1.87 15.72
C CYS A 457 8.99 -1.66 17.22
N SER A 458 9.94 -2.38 17.84
CA SER A 458 10.10 -2.33 19.29
C SER A 458 10.72 -1.01 19.76
N ARG A 459 10.10 -0.39 20.76
CA ARG A 459 10.58 0.87 21.36
C ARG A 459 11.80 0.68 22.26
N ARG A 460 12.23 -0.56 22.53
CA ARG A 460 13.46 -0.89 23.30
C ARG A 460 14.50 -1.56 22.40
N PRO A 461 15.81 -1.48 22.74
CA PRO A 461 16.85 -2.29 22.10
C PRO A 461 16.48 -3.78 22.09
N PRO A 462 16.78 -4.53 21.00
CA PRO A 462 17.53 -4.15 19.81
C PRO A 462 16.74 -3.40 18.72
N TYR A 463 15.53 -2.93 19.02
CA TYR A 463 14.65 -2.18 18.11
C TYR A 463 14.21 -2.98 16.87
N GLU A 464 13.91 -4.26 17.07
CA GLU A 464 13.46 -5.17 16.01
C GLU A 464 12.17 -4.71 15.33
N CYS A 465 12.06 -5.01 14.03
CA CYS A 465 10.90 -4.69 13.20
C CYS A 465 10.26 -5.98 12.68
N THR A 466 8.99 -6.24 12.98
CA THR A 466 8.34 -7.54 12.70
C THR A 466 7.17 -7.39 11.73
N LEU A 467 7.16 -8.20 10.66
CA LEU A 467 6.17 -8.13 9.58
C LEU A 467 4.95 -9.03 9.84
N TYR A 468 3.76 -8.49 9.58
CA TYR A 468 2.48 -9.21 9.65
C TYR A 468 1.66 -8.94 8.38
N ALA A 469 1.00 -9.96 7.84
CA ALA A 469 0.11 -9.75 6.69
C ALA A 469 -1.18 -9.01 7.07
N ALA A 470 -1.79 -8.35 6.09
CA ALA A 470 -2.92 -7.43 6.24
C ALA A 470 -2.62 -6.19 7.12
N GLY A 471 -3.43 -5.15 6.95
CA GLY A 471 -3.53 -4.02 7.86
C GLY A 471 -4.98 -3.71 8.19
N PHE A 472 -5.22 -3.07 9.32
CA PHE A 472 -6.57 -2.73 9.80
C PHE A 472 -7.19 -1.64 8.93
N ASN A 473 -8.50 -1.79 8.69
CA ASN A 473 -9.32 -0.81 7.99
C ASN A 473 -9.71 0.37 8.90
N ASN A 474 -10.57 1.26 8.39
CA ASN A 474 -11.16 2.38 9.13
C ASN A 474 -12.02 1.96 10.35
N GLU A 475 -12.56 0.75 10.38
CA GLU A 475 -13.25 0.15 11.55
C GLU A 475 -12.28 -0.52 12.54
N ARG A 476 -10.95 -0.40 12.33
CA ARG A 476 -9.89 -1.07 13.09
C ARG A 476 -9.93 -2.60 13.01
N ASP A 477 -10.48 -3.16 11.94
CA ASP A 477 -10.62 -4.60 11.70
C ASP A 477 -9.81 -5.08 10.48
N ILE A 478 -9.28 -6.30 10.55
CA ILE A 478 -8.78 -7.08 9.42
C ILE A 478 -9.83 -8.15 9.10
N PHE A 479 -10.65 -7.89 8.08
CA PHE A 479 -11.64 -8.86 7.62
C PHE A 479 -11.05 -9.84 6.60
N LEU A 480 -11.14 -11.13 6.90
CA LEU A 480 -10.74 -12.25 6.05
C LEU A 480 -11.98 -13.06 5.65
N SER A 481 -12.32 -12.99 4.37
CA SER A 481 -13.48 -13.67 3.80
C SER A 481 -13.25 -15.19 3.63
N GLU A 482 -14.29 -15.91 3.20
CA GLU A 482 -14.27 -17.36 3.04
C GLU A 482 -13.20 -17.85 2.04
N GLN A 483 -12.76 -17.01 1.09
CA GLN A 483 -11.74 -17.35 0.08
C GLN A 483 -10.29 -17.30 0.58
N ALA A 484 -10.01 -16.70 1.74
CA ALA A 484 -8.65 -16.59 2.28
C ALA A 484 -8.21 -17.90 2.98
N PRO A 485 -6.96 -18.41 2.81
CA PRO A 485 -6.48 -19.56 3.60
C PRO A 485 -6.53 -19.25 5.10
N LYS A 486 -7.12 -20.15 5.89
CA LYS A 486 -7.29 -19.99 7.35
C LYS A 486 -7.39 -21.37 7.99
N TRP A 487 -6.76 -21.53 9.14
CA TRP A 487 -6.67 -22.83 9.83
C TRP A 487 -6.69 -22.65 11.33
N GLN A 488 -7.21 -23.68 12.01
CA GLN A 488 -6.92 -23.89 13.41
C GLN A 488 -5.47 -24.39 13.52
N LEU A 489 -4.73 -23.87 14.49
CA LEU A 489 -3.38 -24.33 14.83
C LEU A 489 -3.44 -25.72 15.49
N ALA A 490 -2.39 -26.50 15.34
CA ALA A 490 -2.32 -27.83 15.96
C ALA A 490 -2.28 -27.72 17.50
N PRO A 491 -2.73 -28.74 18.26
CA PRO A 491 -2.61 -28.74 19.71
C PRO A 491 -1.16 -28.55 20.15
N GLY A 492 -0.90 -27.51 20.95
CA GLY A 492 0.46 -27.10 21.37
C GLY A 492 1.18 -26.16 20.41
N GLU A 493 0.68 -25.91 19.19
CA GLU A 493 1.17 -24.82 18.35
C GLU A 493 0.54 -23.48 18.78
N ARG A 494 1.39 -22.48 19.02
CA ARG A 494 0.99 -21.11 19.33
C ARG A 494 1.07 -20.25 18.06
N ALA A 495 0.22 -19.23 17.96
CA ALA A 495 0.35 -18.17 16.96
C ALA A 495 1.64 -17.35 17.21
N ALA A 496 2.25 -16.79 16.17
CA ALA A 496 3.51 -16.05 16.33
C ALA A 496 3.34 -14.64 16.95
N ASP A 497 2.10 -14.16 17.08
CA ASP A 497 1.73 -12.96 17.84
C ASP A 497 1.06 -13.26 19.19
N ALA A 498 1.10 -14.51 19.66
CA ALA A 498 0.75 -14.83 21.03
C ALA A 498 1.77 -14.21 22.01
N PRO A 499 1.36 -13.73 23.20
CA PRO A 499 2.28 -13.22 24.21
C PRO A 499 3.28 -14.31 24.65
N PRO A 500 4.31 -13.99 25.45
CA PRO A 500 5.08 -15.02 26.17
C PRO A 500 4.16 -15.93 27.01
N LEU A 501 4.63 -17.15 27.30
CA LEU A 501 4.08 -17.93 28.42
C LEU A 501 4.51 -17.25 29.73
N ASP A 502 3.75 -17.44 30.81
CA ASP A 502 4.18 -17.04 32.15
C ASP A 502 5.26 -17.97 32.72
N ASP A 503 5.81 -17.62 33.89
CA ASP A 503 6.84 -18.42 34.58
C ASP A 503 6.33 -19.81 35.02
N GLU A 504 5.02 -20.05 35.03
CA GLU A 504 4.41 -21.37 35.26
C GLU A 504 4.22 -22.17 33.95
N GLY A 505 4.62 -21.61 32.80
CA GLY A 505 4.51 -22.21 31.48
C GLY A 505 3.11 -22.18 30.88
N LYS A 506 2.21 -21.32 31.39
CA LYS A 506 0.81 -21.25 30.96
C LYS A 506 0.60 -20.15 29.92
N ASP A 507 -0.37 -20.38 29.04
CA ASP A 507 -0.98 -19.31 28.25
C ASP A 507 -1.82 -18.44 29.18
N GLY A 508 -1.47 -17.17 29.34
CA GLY A 508 -2.28 -16.16 30.04
C GLY A 508 -3.62 -15.83 29.36
N GLY A 509 -4.05 -16.64 28.39
CA GLY A 509 -5.28 -16.51 27.63
C GLY A 509 -5.89 -17.89 27.31
N GLU A 510 -6.72 -18.37 28.25
CA GLU A 510 -7.75 -19.42 28.10
C GLU A 510 -7.33 -20.82 27.57
N PRO A 511 -7.19 -21.86 28.44
CA PRO A 511 -6.69 -23.19 28.07
C PRO A 511 -7.49 -24.03 27.07
N ASP A 512 -8.73 -23.65 26.74
CA ASP A 512 -9.64 -24.39 25.84
C ASP A 512 -9.80 -23.70 24.46
N GLY A 513 -9.09 -22.57 24.28
CA GLY A 513 -9.15 -21.74 23.09
C GLY A 513 -8.33 -22.30 21.92
N ALA A 514 -9.00 -23.03 21.02
CA ALA A 514 -8.48 -23.38 19.71
C ALA A 514 -7.91 -22.14 18.97
N GLN A 515 -6.59 -21.99 18.93
CA GLN A 515 -5.94 -20.84 18.27
C GLN A 515 -6.07 -20.93 16.72
N TRP A 516 -6.14 -19.78 16.06
CA TRP A 516 -6.28 -19.67 14.59
C TRP A 516 -5.21 -18.77 13.96
N ASP A 517 -4.90 -19.06 12.70
CA ASP A 517 -4.08 -18.21 11.83
C ASP A 517 -4.57 -18.27 10.37
N ALA A 518 -4.15 -17.31 9.53
CA ALA A 518 -4.62 -17.11 8.16
C ALA A 518 -3.63 -16.37 7.25
N LEU A 519 -3.74 -16.59 5.94
CA LEU A 519 -3.06 -15.83 4.88
C LEU A 519 -4.04 -14.86 4.21
N THR A 520 -3.56 -13.72 3.72
CA THR A 520 -4.36 -12.81 2.87
C THR A 520 -4.56 -13.41 1.47
N THR A 521 -5.65 -13.06 0.76
CA THR A 521 -5.92 -13.61 -0.58
C THR A 521 -4.76 -13.44 -1.55
N PHE A 522 -4.15 -12.24 -1.60
CA PHE A 522 -3.01 -11.89 -2.48
C PHE A 522 -1.62 -12.19 -1.88
N GLY A 523 -1.57 -12.63 -0.62
CA GLY A 523 -0.33 -12.92 0.10
C GLY A 523 0.47 -11.69 0.51
N VAL A 524 1.41 -11.90 1.43
CA VAL A 524 2.54 -11.01 1.72
C VAL A 524 3.74 -11.92 1.84
N ARG A 525 4.85 -11.59 1.18
CA ARG A 525 6.05 -12.43 1.18
C ARG A 525 7.27 -11.71 1.69
N ILE A 526 8.22 -12.49 2.20
CA ILE A 526 9.48 -12.02 2.76
C ILE A 526 10.62 -12.88 2.19
N TRP A 527 11.74 -12.24 1.87
CA TRP A 527 13.01 -12.90 1.54
C TRP A 527 14.09 -12.32 2.45
N LYS A 528 14.75 -13.18 3.22
CA LYS A 528 15.80 -12.79 4.19
C LYS A 528 17.16 -13.26 3.67
N PRO A 529 18.20 -12.41 3.61
CA PRO A 529 19.51 -12.76 3.04
C PRO A 529 20.13 -14.04 3.62
N GLU A 530 19.97 -14.25 4.92
CA GLU A 530 20.46 -15.37 5.70
C GLU A 530 19.66 -16.68 5.50
N ILE A 531 18.44 -16.60 4.97
CA ILE A 531 17.60 -17.76 4.62
C ILE A 531 17.71 -18.10 3.13
N GLY A 532 17.94 -17.11 2.26
CA GLY A 532 18.10 -17.26 0.81
C GLY A 532 16.83 -17.66 0.04
N ALA A 533 15.74 -18.02 0.73
CA ALA A 533 14.47 -18.44 0.16
C ALA A 533 13.34 -17.44 0.41
N TRP A 534 12.33 -17.45 -0.46
CA TRP A 534 11.07 -16.74 -0.23
C TRP A 534 10.20 -17.51 0.78
N ARG A 535 9.50 -16.74 1.62
CA ARG A 535 8.46 -17.19 2.53
C ARG A 535 7.20 -16.35 2.36
N GLU A 536 6.06 -16.91 2.71
CA GLU A 536 4.78 -16.20 2.83
C GLU A 536 4.48 -16.00 4.33
N VAL A 537 4.01 -14.81 4.69
CA VAL A 537 3.78 -14.39 6.07
C VAL A 537 2.30 -14.38 6.36
N SER A 538 1.91 -14.87 7.54
CA SER A 538 0.52 -14.90 7.99
C SER A 538 0.06 -13.59 8.64
N VAL A 539 -1.25 -13.45 8.87
CA VAL A 539 -1.83 -12.30 9.56
C VAL A 539 -1.38 -12.22 11.03
N HIS A 540 -0.96 -13.35 11.60
CA HIS A 540 -0.40 -13.44 12.94
C HIS A 540 1.13 -13.62 12.96
N GLY A 541 1.83 -13.34 11.85
CA GLY A 541 3.30 -13.27 11.77
C GLY A 541 4.00 -14.62 11.58
N GLY A 542 3.25 -15.71 11.45
CA GLY A 542 3.78 -17.03 11.15
C GLY A 542 4.46 -17.08 9.77
N VAL A 543 5.57 -17.80 9.68
CA VAL A 543 6.36 -17.95 8.45
C VAL A 543 6.03 -19.27 7.76
N HIS A 544 5.68 -19.20 6.49
CA HIS A 544 5.26 -20.34 5.66
C HIS A 544 6.02 -20.42 4.33
N GLU A 545 6.03 -21.59 3.72
CA GLU A 545 6.34 -21.75 2.30
C GLU A 545 5.31 -21.00 1.43
N PRO A 546 5.70 -20.33 0.33
CA PRO A 546 4.74 -19.71 -0.59
C PRO A 546 3.77 -20.75 -1.17
N ARG A 547 2.46 -20.52 -0.99
CA ARG A 547 1.46 -21.56 -1.30
C ARG A 547 1.35 -21.92 -2.79
N ALA A 548 1.22 -23.22 -3.05
CA ALA A 548 0.97 -23.79 -4.39
C ALA A 548 -0.52 -23.74 -4.82
N ARG A 549 -1.43 -23.43 -3.90
CA ARG A 549 -2.88 -23.27 -4.17
C ARG A 549 -3.38 -21.99 -3.50
N ALA A 550 -4.42 -21.37 -4.05
CA ALA A 550 -4.95 -20.12 -3.51
C ALA A 550 -5.61 -20.29 -2.13
N ASP A 551 -6.17 -21.47 -1.84
CA ASP A 551 -7.04 -21.79 -0.70
C ASP A 551 -6.35 -22.51 0.47
N VAL A 552 -5.15 -23.05 0.26
CA VAL A 552 -4.38 -23.82 1.26
C VAL A 552 -3.07 -23.11 1.57
N ALA A 553 -2.68 -23.01 2.84
CA ALA A 553 -1.38 -22.44 3.23
C ALA A 553 -0.21 -23.40 2.93
N GLY A 554 0.96 -22.86 2.64
CA GLY A 554 2.19 -23.66 2.54
C GLY A 554 2.69 -24.13 3.91
N LYS A 555 3.71 -25.01 3.90
CA LYS A 555 4.31 -25.57 5.11
C LYS A 555 4.79 -24.48 6.08
N ARG A 556 4.41 -24.56 7.36
CA ARG A 556 4.89 -23.65 8.41
C ARG A 556 6.36 -23.95 8.75
N PHE A 557 7.16 -22.91 8.96
CA PHE A 557 8.54 -22.99 9.47
C PHE A 557 8.57 -22.40 10.89
N ALA A 558 8.31 -23.24 11.90
CA ALA A 558 8.16 -22.80 13.30
C ALA A 558 9.43 -22.19 13.95
N LEU A 559 10.60 -22.37 13.32
CA LEU A 559 11.88 -21.78 13.75
C LEU A 559 12.26 -20.51 12.97
N GLU A 560 11.46 -20.10 11.98
CA GLU A 560 11.68 -18.87 11.22
C GLU A 560 10.72 -17.77 11.69
N ASN A 561 11.21 -16.52 11.73
CA ASN A 561 10.43 -15.35 12.12
C ASN A 561 10.33 -14.31 11.00
N SER A 562 9.27 -13.50 11.05
CA SER A 562 9.01 -12.40 10.13
C SER A 562 9.74 -11.09 10.49
N THR A 563 10.65 -11.14 11.48
CA THR A 563 11.53 -10.04 11.88
C THR A 563 12.47 -9.64 10.74
N LEU A 564 12.53 -8.36 10.41
CA LEU A 564 13.31 -7.82 9.29
C LEU A 564 14.80 -7.66 9.66
N THR A 565 15.67 -8.33 8.92
CA THR A 565 17.13 -8.16 8.98
C THR A 565 17.62 -7.26 7.83
N ASN A 566 18.80 -6.64 7.96
CA ASN A 566 19.27 -5.67 6.98
C ASN A 566 19.44 -6.31 5.58
N GLY A 567 18.76 -5.77 4.56
CA GLY A 567 18.71 -6.35 3.23
C GLY A 567 17.57 -7.35 2.99
N THR A 568 16.68 -7.54 3.96
CA THR A 568 15.39 -8.25 3.78
C THR A 568 14.55 -7.57 2.72
N ILE A 569 13.82 -8.35 1.91
CA ILE A 569 12.91 -7.83 0.89
C ILE A 569 11.49 -8.30 1.21
N VAL A 570 10.57 -7.34 1.34
CA VAL A 570 9.13 -7.58 1.50
C VAL A 570 8.47 -7.44 0.14
N ASP A 571 7.67 -8.43 -0.27
CA ASP A 571 6.87 -8.39 -1.48
C ASP A 571 5.38 -8.22 -1.16
N LEU A 572 4.78 -7.22 -1.79
CA LEU A 572 3.35 -6.90 -1.76
C LEU A 572 2.72 -7.26 -3.11
N ALA A 573 2.72 -8.54 -3.46
CA ALA A 573 2.08 -9.11 -4.65
C ALA A 573 2.61 -8.56 -6.00
N GLY A 574 3.93 -8.40 -6.13
CA GLY A 574 4.60 -7.96 -7.37
C GLY A 574 5.25 -6.57 -7.28
N ILE A 575 5.13 -5.88 -6.14
CA ILE A 575 5.95 -4.72 -5.79
C ILE A 575 6.80 -5.10 -4.58
N GLN A 576 8.11 -4.86 -4.67
CA GLN A 576 9.05 -5.22 -3.62
C GLN A 576 9.62 -4.00 -2.90
N LEU A 577 9.83 -4.14 -1.60
CA LEU A 577 10.39 -3.16 -0.68
C LEU A 577 11.64 -3.75 -0.04
N LEU A 578 12.81 -3.15 -0.25
CA LEU A 578 14.05 -3.48 0.43
C LEU A 578 14.06 -2.81 1.80
N TYR A 579 14.30 -3.56 2.87
CA TYR A 579 14.52 -3.03 4.22
C TYR A 579 15.99 -2.76 4.48
N GLU A 580 16.29 -1.55 4.93
CA GLU A 580 17.58 -1.15 5.46
C GLU A 580 17.43 -0.83 6.96
N SER A 581 18.29 -1.40 7.81
CA SER A 581 18.28 -1.12 9.24
C SER A 581 18.91 0.24 9.56
N ALA A 582 18.51 0.88 10.65
CA ALA A 582 19.09 2.15 11.06
C ALA A 582 20.60 2.05 11.41
N ALA A 583 21.15 0.85 11.61
CA ALA A 583 22.60 0.66 11.72
C ALA A 583 23.32 0.82 10.36
N SER A 584 22.72 0.30 9.28
CA SER A 584 23.19 0.48 7.90
C SER A 584 23.05 1.94 7.45
N MET A 585 21.90 2.57 7.72
CA MET A 585 21.68 3.99 7.40
C MET A 585 22.76 4.89 8.02
N ARG A 586 23.03 4.72 9.32
CA ARG A 586 24.11 5.43 10.02
C ARG A 586 25.50 5.07 9.48
N ALA A 587 25.71 3.87 8.92
CA ALA A 587 26.97 3.52 8.27
C ALA A 587 27.15 4.28 6.94
N HIS A 588 26.12 4.34 6.09
CA HIS A 588 26.14 5.12 4.85
C HIS A 588 26.30 6.63 5.09
N GLU A 589 25.62 7.20 6.10
CA GLU A 589 25.81 8.60 6.52
C GLU A 589 27.25 8.89 6.99
N ARG A 590 27.87 7.97 7.73
CA ARG A 590 29.27 8.08 8.15
C ARG A 590 30.23 7.93 6.98
N ALA A 591 29.95 7.02 6.04
CA ALA A 591 30.75 6.81 4.83
C ALA A 591 30.76 8.07 3.94
N ALA A 592 29.60 8.71 3.74
CA ALA A 592 29.50 9.98 3.02
C ALA A 592 30.39 11.07 3.65
N ARG A 593 30.22 11.34 4.95
CA ARG A 593 31.01 12.34 5.70
C ARG A 593 32.51 11.99 5.81
N ALA A 594 32.88 10.71 5.65
CA ALA A 594 34.26 10.26 5.67
C ALA A 594 34.95 10.39 4.30
N GLY A 595 34.19 10.38 3.20
CA GLY A 595 34.67 10.69 1.85
C GLY A 595 35.31 12.07 1.80
N ASP A 596 34.58 13.08 2.28
CA ASP A 596 35.04 14.48 2.38
C ASP A 596 36.39 14.61 3.12
N ARG A 597 36.55 13.86 4.22
CA ARG A 597 37.70 13.99 5.12
C ARG A 597 38.96 13.26 4.66
N ARG A 598 38.85 12.11 3.98
CA ARG A 598 40.06 11.32 3.64
C ARG A 598 40.93 11.98 2.58
N GLU A 599 40.34 12.52 1.51
CA GLU A 599 41.14 13.11 0.42
C GLU A 599 41.79 14.45 0.80
N LEU A 600 41.18 15.22 1.71
CA LEU A 600 41.84 16.38 2.36
C LEU A 600 43.18 16.00 3.01
N SER A 601 43.29 14.81 3.60
CA SER A 601 44.53 14.32 4.24
C SER A 601 45.56 13.72 3.27
N GLN A 602 45.16 13.40 2.03
CA GLN A 602 46.01 12.75 1.02
C GLN A 602 46.48 13.69 -0.10
N SER A 603 46.18 14.98 -0.01
CA SER A 603 46.58 16.01 -0.99
C SER A 603 48.08 16.35 -1.01
N GLY A 604 48.92 15.60 -0.28
CA GLY A 604 50.36 15.85 -0.13
C GLY A 604 51.24 15.29 -1.26
N GLU A 605 50.81 14.25 -1.98
CA GLU A 605 51.67 13.52 -2.93
C GLU A 605 51.21 13.62 -4.40
N ARG A 606 52.18 13.87 -5.28
CA ARG A 606 51.94 14.25 -6.68
C ARG A 606 51.72 13.04 -7.59
N SER A 607 50.47 12.61 -7.73
CA SER A 607 50.02 11.83 -8.88
C SER A 607 49.03 12.64 -9.74
N ARG A 608 48.89 12.28 -11.02
CA ARG A 608 48.04 13.00 -12.00
C ARG A 608 46.55 12.71 -11.76
N GLN A 609 45.99 13.33 -10.72
CA GLN A 609 44.60 13.14 -10.32
C GLN A 609 43.62 13.69 -11.37
N ILE A 610 42.55 12.93 -11.59
CA ILE A 610 41.44 13.26 -12.49
C ILE A 610 40.60 14.39 -11.86
N PRO A 611 40.17 15.42 -12.60
CA PRO A 611 39.39 16.52 -12.03
C PRO A 611 38.06 16.06 -11.41
N GLY A 612 37.94 16.21 -10.11
CA GLY A 612 36.72 16.04 -9.32
C GLY A 612 36.92 16.67 -7.95
N ASP A 613 35.88 17.33 -7.42
CA ASP A 613 35.92 17.86 -6.06
C ASP A 613 35.85 16.70 -5.06
N PRO A 614 36.81 16.54 -4.13
CA PRO A 614 36.77 15.48 -3.13
C PRO A 614 35.55 15.57 -2.21
N ASN A 615 35.00 16.77 -2.00
CA ASN A 615 33.82 17.03 -1.16
C ASN A 615 32.49 16.86 -1.94
N ALA A 616 32.52 16.52 -3.22
CA ALA A 616 31.30 16.25 -3.97
C ALA A 616 30.74 14.86 -3.60
N ALA A 617 29.41 14.74 -3.53
CA ALA A 617 28.76 13.46 -3.24
C ALA A 617 29.19 12.37 -4.25
N ALA A 618 29.26 11.10 -3.79
CA ALA A 618 29.72 9.96 -4.57
C ALA A 618 29.25 9.89 -6.05
N PRO A 619 27.96 10.04 -6.41
CA PRO A 619 27.54 10.03 -7.81
C PRO A 619 28.11 11.19 -8.64
N ALA A 620 28.31 12.37 -8.05
CA ALA A 620 28.95 13.50 -8.73
C ALA A 620 30.45 13.24 -8.97
N ARG A 621 31.13 12.54 -8.06
CA ARG A 621 32.53 12.11 -8.24
C ARG A 621 32.66 11.04 -9.34
N ILE A 622 31.73 10.08 -9.40
CA ILE A 622 31.64 9.08 -10.49
C ILE A 622 31.41 9.78 -11.85
N VAL A 623 30.45 10.73 -11.91
CA VAL A 623 30.18 11.54 -13.11
C VAL A 623 31.40 12.38 -13.53
N ALA A 624 32.10 12.99 -12.58
CA ALA A 624 33.32 13.75 -12.87
C ALA A 624 34.43 12.85 -13.44
N ARG A 625 34.68 11.69 -12.82
CA ARG A 625 35.63 10.67 -13.29
C ARG A 625 35.29 10.16 -14.70
N PHE A 626 34.00 9.93 -14.99
CA PHE A 626 33.50 9.56 -16.32
C PHE A 626 33.78 10.66 -17.34
N ASN A 627 33.28 11.88 -17.09
CA ASN A 627 33.31 12.99 -18.05
C ASN A 627 34.74 13.50 -18.31
N ALA A 628 35.63 13.39 -17.32
CA ALA A 628 37.04 13.75 -17.46
C ALA A 628 37.82 12.84 -18.43
N ARG A 629 37.39 11.58 -18.63
CA ARG A 629 37.94 10.69 -19.67
C ARG A 629 37.53 11.11 -21.10
N ARG A 630 36.65 12.12 -21.24
CA ARG A 630 36.13 12.61 -22.53
C ARG A 630 35.75 11.48 -23.52
N PRO A 631 34.94 10.47 -23.13
CA PRO A 631 34.57 9.38 -24.03
C PRO A 631 33.90 9.93 -25.30
N GLN A 632 34.33 9.44 -26.47
CA GLN A 632 33.79 9.85 -27.77
C GLN A 632 32.74 8.85 -28.27
N CYS A 633 31.83 9.31 -29.13
CA CYS A 633 30.95 8.41 -29.89
C CYS A 633 31.76 7.64 -30.94
N PRO A 634 31.69 6.28 -30.98
CA PRO A 634 32.41 5.47 -31.97
C PRO A 634 32.05 5.68 -33.44
N VAL A 635 30.98 6.43 -33.73
CA VAL A 635 30.43 6.63 -35.09
C VAL A 635 30.35 8.11 -35.47
N GLN A 636 30.06 9.00 -34.52
CA GLN A 636 29.88 10.44 -34.76
C GLN A 636 31.04 11.29 -34.23
N LEU A 637 32.01 10.69 -33.52
CA LEU A 637 33.25 11.29 -33.02
C LEU A 637 33.11 12.53 -32.11
N HIS A 638 31.89 12.84 -31.64
CA HIS A 638 31.67 13.86 -30.62
C HIS A 638 31.69 13.26 -29.20
N THR A 639 32.00 14.11 -28.23
CA THR A 639 32.16 13.69 -26.82
C THR A 639 30.81 13.49 -26.15
N ILE A 640 30.57 12.30 -25.62
CA ILE A 640 29.40 11.98 -24.79
C ILE A 640 29.64 12.37 -23.33
N ARG A 641 28.57 12.73 -22.61
CA ARG A 641 28.60 13.13 -21.20
C ARG A 641 27.53 12.42 -20.39
N LEU A 642 27.95 11.74 -19.33
CA LEU A 642 27.04 11.21 -18.32
C LEU A 642 26.61 12.36 -17.39
N GLU A 643 25.34 12.37 -17.02
CA GLU A 643 24.80 13.25 -15.98
C GLU A 643 23.90 12.41 -15.07
N TYR A 644 24.11 12.53 -13.76
CA TYR A 644 23.28 11.87 -12.72
C TYR A 644 21.97 12.63 -12.50
N ASP A 645 22.06 13.95 -12.51
CA ASP A 645 20.95 14.88 -12.32
C ASP A 645 20.01 14.86 -13.54
N ASP A 646 18.71 14.65 -13.29
CA ASP A 646 17.74 14.41 -14.35
C ASP A 646 17.50 15.65 -15.23
N ASP A 647 17.61 16.86 -14.67
CA ASP A 647 17.43 18.12 -15.40
C ASP A 647 18.69 18.51 -16.17
N LYS A 648 19.89 18.30 -15.62
CA LYS A 648 21.14 18.43 -16.40
C LYS A 648 21.18 17.43 -17.55
N ARG A 649 20.74 16.18 -17.32
CA ARG A 649 20.63 15.17 -18.37
C ARG A 649 19.60 15.57 -19.44
N ARG A 650 18.49 16.22 -19.05
CA ARG A 650 17.48 16.78 -19.98
C ARG A 650 17.99 18.01 -20.75
N ALA A 651 18.84 18.83 -20.15
CA ALA A 651 19.44 20.01 -20.77
C ALA A 651 20.57 19.67 -21.76
N LEU A 652 21.23 18.50 -21.63
CA LEU A 652 22.16 18.01 -22.64
C LEU A 652 21.46 17.79 -23.99
N ALA A 653 22.07 18.30 -25.07
CA ALA A 653 21.73 17.93 -26.44
C ALA A 653 21.74 16.39 -26.58
N GLN A 654 20.74 15.85 -27.28
CA GLN A 654 20.39 14.43 -27.17
C GLN A 654 21.51 13.51 -27.69
N ASP A 655 22.18 13.93 -28.77
CA ASP A 655 23.40 13.34 -29.31
C ASP A 655 24.49 13.17 -28.25
N ARG A 656 24.71 14.15 -27.36
CA ARG A 656 25.75 14.09 -26.33
C ARG A 656 25.45 13.16 -25.16
N ARG A 657 24.27 12.54 -25.11
CA ARG A 657 23.92 11.60 -24.03
C ARG A 657 24.46 10.20 -24.33
N PRO A 658 25.02 9.48 -23.34
CA PRO A 658 25.47 8.11 -23.52
C PRO A 658 24.27 7.18 -23.71
N TYR A 659 24.26 6.44 -24.82
CA TYR A 659 23.36 5.33 -25.07
C TYR A 659 24.19 4.05 -25.21
N ILE A 660 23.64 2.91 -24.79
CA ILE A 660 24.33 1.63 -24.73
C ILE A 660 23.50 0.55 -25.44
N PHE A 661 24.20 -0.48 -25.92
CA PHE A 661 23.61 -1.79 -26.21
C PHE A 661 23.87 -2.74 -25.01
N PRO A 662 22.96 -2.90 -24.04
CA PRO A 662 23.21 -3.68 -22.82
C PRO A 662 23.48 -5.18 -23.08
N ALA A 663 23.16 -5.67 -24.28
CA ALA A 663 23.47 -7.02 -24.75
C ALA A 663 24.95 -7.25 -25.09
N CYS A 664 25.77 -6.18 -25.20
CA CYS A 664 27.20 -6.28 -25.51
C CYS A 664 28.09 -5.19 -24.89
N GLY A 665 27.55 -4.32 -24.03
CA GLY A 665 28.34 -3.32 -23.29
C GLY A 665 28.70 -2.03 -24.03
N HIS A 666 28.77 -2.06 -25.37
CA HIS A 666 29.21 -0.92 -26.19
C HIS A 666 28.34 0.34 -26.03
N VAL A 667 29.01 1.45 -25.69
CA VAL A 667 28.42 2.78 -25.54
C VAL A 667 28.64 3.62 -26.80
N HIS A 668 27.62 4.39 -27.16
CA HIS A 668 27.56 5.33 -28.27
C HIS A 668 26.92 6.64 -27.81
N ALA A 669 26.93 7.65 -28.68
CA ALA A 669 25.98 8.75 -28.61
C ALA A 669 24.57 8.33 -29.06
N PHE A 670 23.58 9.18 -28.81
CA PHE A 670 22.27 8.99 -29.40
C PHE A 670 22.29 9.12 -30.92
N ALA A 671 21.77 8.11 -31.61
CA ALA A 671 21.47 8.12 -33.04
C ALA A 671 20.03 7.62 -33.26
N PRO A 672 19.12 8.44 -33.83
CA PRO A 672 17.75 8.02 -34.11
C PRO A 672 17.63 6.73 -34.93
N GLU A 673 18.57 6.50 -35.85
CA GLU A 673 18.65 5.35 -36.74
C GLU A 673 18.81 4.03 -35.96
N LEU A 674 19.47 4.07 -34.79
CA LEU A 674 19.63 2.93 -33.88
C LEU A 674 18.44 2.73 -32.95
N GLN A 675 17.53 3.71 -32.84
CA GLN A 675 16.32 3.65 -32.01
C GLN A 675 15.05 3.30 -32.82
N ARG A 676 14.99 3.65 -34.10
CA ARG A 676 13.79 3.55 -34.96
C ARG A 676 13.31 2.12 -35.29
N VAL A 677 14.05 1.06 -34.97
CA VAL A 677 13.71 -0.32 -35.38
C VAL A 677 13.62 -1.26 -34.18
N ALA A 678 12.51 -2.02 -34.12
CA ALA A 678 12.04 -2.86 -33.03
C ALA A 678 13.12 -3.68 -32.27
N ALA A 679 13.57 -3.13 -31.13
CA ALA A 679 14.17 -3.80 -29.96
C ALA A 679 15.40 -4.73 -30.15
N ARG A 680 15.88 -4.94 -31.38
CA ARG A 680 16.95 -5.90 -31.74
C ARG A 680 17.87 -5.35 -32.84
N MET A 681 18.20 -4.06 -32.77
CA MET A 681 19.19 -3.45 -33.66
C MET A 681 20.59 -4.05 -33.39
N PRO A 682 21.40 -4.31 -34.43
CA PRO A 682 22.79 -4.72 -34.26
C PRO A 682 23.63 -3.54 -33.78
N CYS A 683 24.48 -3.77 -32.77
CA CYS A 683 25.52 -2.83 -32.38
C CYS A 683 26.44 -2.51 -33.58
N PRO A 684 26.70 -1.24 -33.93
CA PRO A 684 27.58 -0.88 -35.05
C PRO A 684 29.00 -1.47 -34.98
N LEU A 685 29.51 -1.72 -33.77
CA LEU A 685 30.86 -2.25 -33.54
C LEU A 685 30.92 -3.78 -33.63
N CYS A 686 30.17 -4.49 -32.77
CA CYS A 686 30.27 -5.94 -32.64
C CYS A 686 29.10 -6.73 -33.28
N ARG A 687 28.13 -6.04 -33.91
CA ARG A 687 26.93 -6.60 -34.57
C ARG A 687 25.96 -7.38 -33.66
N THR A 688 26.26 -7.58 -32.39
CA THR A 688 25.35 -8.17 -31.39
C THR A 688 24.03 -7.42 -31.39
N ARG A 689 22.91 -8.14 -31.54
CA ARG A 689 21.58 -7.54 -31.58
C ARG A 689 21.04 -7.31 -30.18
N GLY A 690 20.47 -6.13 -29.94
CA GLY A 690 19.87 -5.80 -28.65
C GLY A 690 19.03 -4.53 -28.66
N PRO A 691 18.49 -4.14 -27.49
CA PRO A 691 17.88 -2.85 -27.31
C PRO A 691 18.95 -1.76 -27.24
N PHE A 692 18.68 -0.60 -27.83
CA PHE A 692 19.51 0.60 -27.73
C PHE A 692 18.85 1.57 -26.76
N VAL A 693 19.50 1.87 -25.63
CA VAL A 693 18.90 2.60 -24.50
C VAL A 693 19.87 3.59 -23.87
N GLU A 694 19.35 4.68 -23.31
CA GLU A 694 20.12 5.65 -22.53
C GLU A 694 20.80 4.97 -21.32
N LEU A 695 22.11 5.21 -21.13
CA LEU A 695 22.93 4.71 -20.03
C LEU A 695 22.65 5.51 -18.76
N LYS A 696 22.36 4.83 -17.64
CA LYS A 696 21.78 5.45 -16.44
C LYS A 696 22.56 5.14 -15.17
N LEU A 697 23.22 6.14 -14.62
CA LEU A 697 23.73 6.12 -13.25
C LEU A 697 22.61 6.49 -12.30
N GLU A 698 22.40 5.64 -11.30
CA GLU A 698 21.47 5.85 -10.20
C GLU A 698 22.24 5.55 -8.92
N TRP A 699 21.91 6.22 -7.83
CA TRP A 699 22.69 6.12 -6.60
C TRP A 699 21.78 5.90 -5.40
N GLU A 700 21.82 4.69 -4.88
CA GLU A 700 21.10 4.28 -3.69
C GLU A 700 21.99 3.36 -2.86
N PRO A 701 22.63 3.84 -1.76
CA PRO A 701 23.63 3.06 -1.04
C PRO A 701 23.15 1.68 -0.57
N ALA A 702 21.87 1.54 -0.19
CA ALA A 702 21.29 0.24 0.18
C ALA A 702 21.21 -0.78 -0.98
N ILE A 703 21.31 -0.31 -2.23
CA ILE A 703 21.25 -1.12 -3.47
C ILE A 703 22.63 -1.21 -4.13
N CYS A 704 23.37 -0.09 -4.23
CA CYS A 704 24.70 0.04 -4.81
C CYS A 704 25.45 1.24 -4.19
N ASP A 705 26.54 0.93 -3.50
CA ASP A 705 27.47 1.85 -2.83
C ASP A 705 28.87 1.90 -3.49
N ASP A 706 29.09 1.11 -4.54
CA ASP A 706 30.34 0.98 -5.31
C ASP A 706 30.39 1.87 -6.58
N GLU A 707 31.59 2.10 -7.12
CA GLU A 707 31.82 2.62 -8.49
C GLU A 707 31.28 1.63 -9.56
N PRO A 708 30.59 2.11 -10.62
CA PRO A 708 29.93 1.24 -11.60
C PRO A 708 30.86 0.70 -12.71
N GLU A 709 30.64 -0.56 -13.10
CA GLU A 709 31.46 -1.32 -14.05
C GLU A 709 30.64 -1.98 -15.17
N VAL A 710 29.39 -2.35 -14.87
CA VAL A 710 28.50 -3.13 -15.74
C VAL A 710 27.14 -2.45 -15.88
N ALA A 711 26.45 -2.71 -16.99
CA ALA A 711 25.09 -2.24 -17.26
C ALA A 711 24.09 -3.40 -17.31
N PHE A 712 22.96 -3.26 -16.61
CA PHE A 712 21.86 -4.22 -16.61
C PHE A 712 21.13 -4.27 -17.96
N ASN A 713 20.92 -5.49 -18.46
CA ASN A 713 20.24 -5.79 -19.72
C ASN A 713 18.79 -6.23 -19.43
N PRO A 714 17.74 -5.50 -19.89
CA PRO A 714 17.71 -4.56 -21.02
C PRO A 714 17.47 -3.08 -20.64
N CYS A 715 17.84 -2.63 -19.43
CA CYS A 715 17.44 -1.30 -18.94
C CYS A 715 18.51 -0.20 -19.06
N GLY A 716 19.80 -0.55 -19.14
CA GLY A 716 20.90 0.42 -19.25
C GLY A 716 21.35 1.03 -17.91
N HIS A 717 20.83 0.55 -16.78
CA HIS A 717 21.24 0.95 -15.44
C HIS A 717 22.62 0.42 -15.08
N ILE A 718 23.52 1.28 -14.60
CA ILE A 718 24.91 0.92 -14.29
C ILE A 718 25.15 0.70 -12.79
N VAL A 719 25.95 -0.33 -12.48
CA VAL A 719 26.29 -0.80 -11.12
C VAL A 719 27.67 -1.46 -11.11
N SER A 720 28.23 -1.76 -9.93
CA SER A 720 29.40 -2.66 -9.82
C SER A 720 29.05 -4.10 -10.17
N GLU A 721 30.06 -4.89 -10.56
CA GLU A 721 29.86 -6.29 -10.93
C GLU A 721 29.31 -7.12 -9.75
N ARG A 722 29.69 -6.77 -8.50
CA ARG A 722 29.14 -7.33 -7.25
C ARG A 722 27.61 -7.20 -7.17
N VAL A 723 27.11 -5.98 -7.36
CA VAL A 723 25.69 -5.66 -7.26
C VAL A 723 24.92 -6.32 -8.41
N ALA A 724 25.45 -6.28 -9.62
CA ALA A 724 24.84 -6.94 -10.78
C ALA A 724 24.70 -8.45 -10.60
N ARG A 725 25.73 -9.13 -10.07
CA ARG A 725 25.67 -10.57 -9.75
C ARG A 725 24.58 -10.88 -8.73
N LYS A 726 24.50 -10.12 -7.62
CA LYS A 726 23.45 -10.27 -6.58
C LYS A 726 22.04 -10.19 -7.16
N TRP A 727 21.72 -9.14 -7.90
CA TRP A 727 20.37 -8.90 -8.43
C TRP A 727 20.04 -9.76 -9.66
N ALA A 728 21.04 -10.34 -10.34
CA ALA A 728 20.83 -11.33 -11.38
C ALA A 728 20.58 -12.75 -10.83
N SER A 729 21.15 -13.10 -9.67
CA SER A 729 20.89 -14.40 -9.01
C SER A 729 19.58 -14.43 -8.21
N LEU A 730 19.16 -13.29 -7.66
CA LEU A 730 17.91 -13.19 -6.91
C LEU A 730 16.69 -13.20 -7.87
N ALA A 731 15.83 -14.21 -7.76
CA ALA A 731 14.58 -14.25 -8.51
C ALA A 731 13.41 -13.69 -7.66
N LEU A 732 12.80 -12.59 -8.07
CA LEU A 732 11.71 -11.92 -7.38
C LEU A 732 10.35 -12.25 -8.03
N PRO A 733 9.25 -12.37 -7.26
CA PRO A 733 7.94 -12.71 -7.81
C PRO A 733 7.30 -11.57 -8.59
N ASP A 734 6.64 -11.90 -9.71
CA ASP A 734 5.96 -10.91 -10.56
C ASP A 734 4.46 -10.70 -10.27
N ASN A 735 3.84 -11.58 -9.49
CA ASN A 735 2.42 -11.60 -9.17
C ASN A 735 2.18 -12.25 -7.79
N ALA A 736 0.97 -12.13 -7.25
CA ALA A 736 0.50 -12.86 -6.07
C ALA A 736 0.64 -14.40 -6.21
N PRO A 737 0.86 -15.15 -5.12
CA PRO A 737 0.73 -16.61 -5.13
C PRO A 737 -0.74 -17.04 -5.38
N PRO A 738 -0.97 -18.26 -5.89
CA PRO A 738 0.02 -19.25 -6.30
C PRO A 738 0.69 -18.95 -7.66
N ASN A 739 0.12 -18.04 -8.46
CA ASN A 739 0.46 -17.83 -9.87
C ASN A 739 1.73 -16.95 -10.09
N ALA A 740 2.63 -16.91 -9.14
CA ALA A 740 3.79 -16.03 -9.14
C ALA A 740 4.94 -16.61 -9.98
N ARG A 741 5.44 -15.84 -10.96
CA ARG A 741 6.67 -16.20 -11.69
C ARG A 741 7.85 -15.45 -11.08
N TYR A 742 8.88 -16.20 -10.70
CA TYR A 742 10.09 -15.65 -10.09
C TYR A 742 11.12 -15.34 -11.17
N ARG A 743 11.65 -14.10 -11.20
CA ARG A 743 12.67 -13.66 -12.16
C ARG A 743 13.52 -12.51 -11.60
N PRO A 744 14.80 -12.38 -11.97
CA PRO A 744 15.61 -11.23 -11.57
C PRO A 744 15.13 -9.93 -12.24
N ILE A 745 15.28 -8.81 -11.53
CA ILE A 745 14.90 -7.47 -11.98
C ILE A 745 16.04 -6.49 -11.71
N CYS A 746 16.10 -5.41 -12.50
CA CYS A 746 16.92 -4.25 -12.13
C CYS A 746 16.30 -3.59 -10.88
N PRO A 747 16.99 -3.49 -9.74
CA PRO A 747 16.44 -2.96 -8.49
C PRO A 747 16.04 -1.48 -8.60
N PHE A 748 16.63 -0.75 -9.55
CA PHE A 748 16.31 0.65 -9.78
C PHE A 748 14.98 0.85 -10.51
N CYS A 749 14.62 0.02 -11.50
CA CYS A 749 13.40 0.24 -12.30
C CYS A 749 12.39 -0.91 -12.29
N ALA A 750 12.63 -1.97 -11.51
CA ALA A 750 11.90 -3.25 -11.50
C ALA A 750 11.77 -3.93 -12.88
N LYS A 751 12.52 -3.48 -13.89
CA LYS A 751 12.48 -4.08 -15.23
C LYS A 751 13.14 -5.47 -15.19
N PRO A 752 12.47 -6.53 -15.67
CA PRO A 752 13.05 -7.87 -15.68
C PRO A 752 14.37 -7.93 -16.44
N LEU A 753 15.35 -8.63 -15.88
CA LEU A 753 16.65 -8.85 -16.53
C LEU A 753 16.54 -10.02 -17.53
N LYS A 754 17.36 -9.97 -18.59
CA LYS A 754 17.44 -11.03 -19.59
C LYS A 754 18.32 -12.18 -19.09
N THR A 755 17.76 -13.38 -18.99
CA THR A 755 18.47 -14.59 -18.52
C THR A 755 18.33 -15.78 -19.47
N ASP A 756 17.96 -15.55 -20.74
CA ASP A 756 17.85 -16.62 -21.73
C ASP A 756 19.23 -17.02 -22.25
N ALA A 757 19.87 -17.94 -21.52
CA ALA A 757 21.14 -18.55 -21.89
C ALA A 757 21.07 -19.31 -23.24
N ARG A 758 19.89 -19.77 -23.69
CA ARG A 758 19.74 -20.45 -25.00
C ARG A 758 19.78 -19.44 -26.15
N ALA A 759 19.31 -18.21 -25.91
CA ALA A 759 19.48 -17.08 -26.81
C ALA A 759 20.84 -16.35 -26.65
N GLY A 760 21.70 -16.80 -25.73
CA GLY A 760 22.97 -16.15 -25.40
C GLY A 760 22.83 -14.81 -24.66
N GLU A 761 21.65 -14.51 -24.11
CA GLU A 761 21.37 -13.23 -23.46
C GLU A 761 21.79 -13.21 -21.99
N GLN A 762 22.78 -12.37 -21.65
CA GLN A 762 23.24 -12.16 -20.28
C GLN A 762 22.46 -11.03 -19.57
N PRO A 763 22.27 -11.09 -18.23
CA PRO A 763 21.48 -10.12 -17.45
C PRO A 763 22.18 -8.78 -17.25
N PHE A 764 23.49 -8.71 -17.47
CA PHE A 764 24.30 -7.50 -17.51
C PHE A 764 25.55 -7.74 -18.37
N ASN A 765 26.20 -6.67 -18.80
CA ASN A 765 27.50 -6.71 -19.50
C ASN A 765 28.41 -5.58 -18.99
N ARG A 766 29.74 -5.75 -19.04
CA ARG A 766 30.71 -4.67 -18.78
C ARG A 766 30.50 -3.50 -19.73
N ILE A 767 30.66 -2.28 -19.22
CA ILE A 767 30.46 -1.06 -20.01
C ILE A 767 31.70 -0.83 -20.87
N LEU A 768 31.52 -0.81 -22.20
CA LEU A 768 32.62 -0.69 -23.16
C LEU A 768 32.60 0.69 -23.83
N PHE A 769 33.57 1.51 -23.46
CA PHE A 769 33.96 2.71 -24.19
C PHE A 769 35.09 2.36 -25.17
N GLN A 770 35.27 3.16 -26.21
CA GLN A 770 36.57 3.18 -26.89
C GLN A 770 37.62 3.69 -25.90
N SER A 771 38.65 2.89 -25.67
CA SER A 771 39.89 3.36 -25.06
C SER A 771 40.53 4.40 -25.96
N ASP A 772 41.09 5.46 -25.37
CA ASP A 772 41.95 6.39 -26.12
C ASP A 772 43.07 5.60 -26.81
N GLY A 773 43.40 6.01 -28.04
CA GLY A 773 44.44 5.38 -28.84
C GLY A 773 45.83 5.63 -28.26
N GLY A 774 46.25 4.82 -27.28
CA GLY A 774 47.66 4.58 -27.01
C GLY A 774 48.30 4.06 -28.29
N GLY A 775 49.27 4.81 -28.83
CA GLY A 775 49.86 4.51 -30.13
C GLY A 775 50.61 3.17 -30.14
N GLY A 776 50.87 2.66 -31.34
CA GLY A 776 51.81 1.56 -31.51
C GLY A 776 53.18 1.96 -30.95
N GLY A 777 53.61 1.24 -29.93
CA GLY A 777 55.01 1.13 -29.54
C GLY A 777 55.41 -0.32 -29.79
N ASP A 778 56.36 -0.52 -30.69
CA ASP A 778 56.74 -1.86 -31.15
C ASP A 778 57.58 -2.56 -30.07
N ASP A 779 57.22 -3.79 -29.72
CA ASP A 779 58.06 -4.68 -28.92
C ASP A 779 57.95 -6.12 -29.45
N GLU A 780 58.59 -6.35 -30.60
CA GLU A 780 58.76 -7.69 -31.17
C GLU A 780 59.83 -8.46 -30.39
N THR A 781 59.41 -9.28 -29.42
CA THR A 781 60.19 -10.48 -29.05
C THR A 781 59.39 -11.72 -29.43
N ALA A 782 59.90 -12.45 -30.43
CA ALA A 782 59.14 -13.45 -31.17
C ALA A 782 59.17 -14.86 -30.55
N SER A 783 58.46 -15.78 -31.22
CA SER A 783 58.45 -17.25 -31.07
C SER A 783 57.67 -17.79 -29.85
N ASN A 784 57.04 -18.97 -29.92
CA ASN A 784 56.95 -19.90 -31.06
C ASN A 784 55.61 -20.67 -31.09
N GLU A 785 55.34 -21.33 -32.22
CA GLU A 785 54.48 -22.52 -32.42
C GLU A 785 53.23 -22.72 -31.50
N GLY A 786 51.99 -22.77 -31.98
CA GLY A 786 51.52 -22.94 -33.35
C GLY A 786 51.17 -24.39 -33.68
N ASP A 787 50.03 -24.87 -33.16
CA ASP A 787 49.23 -25.88 -33.85
C ASP A 787 47.74 -25.75 -33.46
N GLY A 788 46.82 -26.23 -34.30
CA GLY A 788 45.39 -26.01 -34.12
C GLY A 788 44.52 -27.19 -34.53
N SER A 789 43.47 -27.46 -33.76
CA SER A 789 42.41 -28.38 -34.18
C SER A 789 41.03 -27.99 -33.63
N PHE A 790 40.02 -28.14 -34.49
CA PHE A 790 38.61 -28.15 -34.09
C PHE A 790 38.31 -29.39 -33.25
N SER A 791 37.48 -29.26 -32.21
CA SER A 791 36.52 -30.31 -31.87
C SER A 791 35.30 -29.77 -31.13
N THR A 792 34.19 -30.52 -31.20
CA THR A 792 32.86 -30.12 -30.75
C THR A 792 32.53 -30.66 -29.35
N ASN A 793 31.89 -29.84 -28.51
CA ASN A 793 31.30 -30.30 -27.24
C ASN A 793 29.99 -31.08 -27.47
N THR A 794 29.93 -32.34 -27.06
CA THR A 794 28.70 -33.01 -26.61
C THR A 794 28.97 -33.89 -25.38
N PRO A 795 28.05 -33.96 -24.40
CA PRO A 795 28.31 -34.61 -23.11
C PRO A 795 27.86 -36.09 -23.07
N ARG A 796 28.50 -36.90 -22.22
CA ARG A 796 27.96 -38.16 -21.70
C ARG A 796 28.44 -38.46 -20.28
N ASP A 797 27.54 -39.05 -19.49
CA ASP A 797 27.79 -39.55 -18.14
C ASP A 797 28.80 -40.71 -18.09
N ARG A 798 29.39 -40.90 -16.91
CA ARG A 798 29.70 -42.25 -16.39
C ARG A 798 29.75 -42.26 -14.86
N THR A 799 29.34 -43.38 -14.30
CA THR A 799 29.23 -43.65 -12.86
C THR A 799 30.58 -44.01 -12.22
N PRO A 800 30.75 -43.87 -10.89
CA PRO A 800 31.99 -44.19 -10.21
C PRO A 800 32.19 -45.69 -10.00
N SER A 801 33.42 -46.16 -10.12
CA SER A 801 33.87 -47.50 -9.72
C SER A 801 34.66 -47.45 -8.40
N SER A 802 34.71 -48.57 -7.68
CA SER A 802 35.29 -48.70 -6.34
C SER A 802 36.77 -49.17 -6.35
N SER A 803 37.31 -49.42 -5.15
CA SER A 803 38.73 -49.66 -4.79
C SER A 803 39.64 -48.42 -4.85
N ASP A 804 40.60 -48.21 -3.93
CA ASP A 804 41.16 -49.16 -2.96
C ASP A 804 41.23 -48.63 -1.48
N ARG A 805 41.73 -49.45 -0.54
CA ARG A 805 41.71 -49.22 0.93
C ARG A 805 43.11 -49.11 1.58
N LYS A 806 43.12 -48.58 2.84
CA LYS A 806 44.18 -48.58 3.90
C LYS A 806 45.12 -47.33 3.87
N ARG A 807 45.62 -46.80 5.01
CA ARG A 807 45.38 -47.04 6.47
C ARG A 807 45.85 -45.82 7.31
N GLN A 808 45.68 -45.89 8.65
CA GLN A 808 45.86 -44.84 9.69
C GLN A 808 44.65 -43.88 9.73
N THR A 809 43.75 -43.84 10.73
CA THR A 809 43.70 -44.22 12.18
C THR A 809 44.29 -43.21 13.17
N ASP A 810 43.60 -43.13 14.33
CA ASP A 810 43.94 -42.45 15.59
C ASP A 810 43.57 -40.94 15.65
N ASP A 811 42.85 -40.38 16.64
CA ASP A 811 41.87 -40.93 17.61
C ASP A 811 41.03 -39.78 18.30
N LEU A 812 40.15 -40.12 19.26
CA LEU A 812 39.49 -39.29 20.31
C LEU A 812 38.17 -38.50 20.03
N SER A 813 37.08 -39.28 20.05
CA SER A 813 35.78 -39.10 20.74
C SER A 813 35.38 -37.82 21.53
N ASN A 814 34.12 -37.39 21.29
CA ASN A 814 33.01 -37.01 22.21
C ASN A 814 33.26 -36.47 23.65
N ALA A 815 32.67 -35.29 23.93
CA ALA A 815 31.76 -34.99 25.06
C ALA A 815 31.16 -33.57 24.84
N SER A 816 29.91 -33.24 25.18
CA SER A 816 28.73 -34.02 25.61
C SER A 816 27.45 -33.26 25.24
#